data_AF-A0A2G7FFT5-F1
#
_entry.id   AF-A0A2G7FFT5-F1
#
_cell.length_a   1.000
_cell.length_b   1.000
_cell.length_c   1.000
_cell.angle_alpha   90.00
_cell.angle_beta   90.00
_cell.angle_gamma   90.00
#
_symmetry.space_group_name_H-M   'P 1'
#
loop_
_entity.id
_entity.type
_entity.pdbx_description
1 polymer ?
#
loop_
_entity_poly.entity_id
_entity_poly.type
_entity_poly.pdbx_seq_one_letter_code
_entity_poly.pdbx_strand_id
1 'polypeptide(L)'
;MHSSLKLLLAAGSLLPLAQAFQYTPLQLAYPELRAKQQLTPESAVKQQSTTAEYPEYYLSVPVDHFHNDSRYAPHSDDHFDLRYWFDAQYYKEGGPVFVIAAGETDATARFPFLSQGIVTELASAYHGIGVILEHRYYGKSYPVANLTTENIRFLSTDQALADYAYFASNVVFPGLEHVNLTSKTTPWIAYGGSYAGAFVAFLRKLYPDVYWGAVSSSGVTEAIIDFWQYYEPIRKFGPSDCIWSTQTFIDVVDRILIDHADNKTLGQQLKSSLGVSPDKDDVSFVSLLSSGLDSFQSRNWDSNIGSYSFRSYCDNITSSDLLYPDTEAVKPTIQELIEVAGYDASNSSFVNGFLNHIGLFNKSISSDEDSAETEQSDSSDPKSLPKDDGTSWEYQVCTEWGYFMSGASVPKDIMPLISRVLDVASVSTFCETTYGITSPPNVTNINRHGGFNFSYPRVAIIDGLADPWRDATPHADGTKERESTDDEPFILIDVPAEDVWDGIRGAVHHWDQNGLSKTDEVIIGGGISGCTAYLQLKKHLPKPPTPDEDHEITIYEAYDTNKDTTCDERDGPTHSSTLIVGGGLGIGPNGLNVLKRLDEDLLREIVRGGYVVPTSNMKNKNGHLLIRMDASDESTSPNELPMHMLGCSRHWFWRCLRVRIPDRDIVTKRVAEVVANPNGRNVVHFADDSPPVEADLVIGADGLKGIVKRALFPEAGEDPFPPHYEGLSGVGGFIPAETVKDDVEKGSMNFIIGGNGFFGYFYSDSARSAPHRDSPYHVSEPGESLGWWSTYQVDDCPNPKTIDKEDVARQLRERYSSWKDPVIQKVLHSLEVSNMYPTWTMPPLPTWERNGVVLVGDAAHALPPTSGQGSSQALEDVEAFVLFLSHYLRKEYVTRGPDIDVKGVASTAAKPYMELRIPRVRAILEDAKRRQNVKRDMSVVEEYLMYSFLWILGWFPNFFAKEMKAVFNYNIADEVRKVLEVTLSMMNLLLLTLTLLTTLTSATPTPRQNTLLYPYETYRYWVQSGNWKLDPQDQLLVVKNGNAADETTSIVTFDIPTTADGHKCKLLFDLWARDVSSGSKQADVFTATKPTGASASDSNTGSASLQSVSKEVADIIVQSRDEHVGRISVSAPGTADWVLAYQDIRSLIVLLGRSWDLSLWGLMMR
;
A
#
# COMPACT_ATOMS: atom_id res chain seq x y z
N MET A 1 -15.83 -14.87 -58.77
CA MET A 1 -15.45 -13.77 -59.69
C MET A 1 -16.62 -12.79 -59.72
N HIS A 2 -16.50 -11.69 -58.98
CA HIS A 2 -16.26 -10.31 -59.49
C HIS A 2 -17.58 -9.63 -59.92
N SER A 3 -17.88 -8.37 -59.59
CA SER A 3 -17.07 -7.29 -59.04
C SER A 3 -17.92 -6.05 -58.76
N SER A 4 -17.62 -5.38 -57.64
CA SER A 4 -17.37 -3.93 -57.50
C SER A 4 -18.47 -2.89 -57.81
N LEU A 5 -18.82 -2.09 -56.78
CA LEU A 5 -19.53 -0.81 -56.93
C LEU A 5 -18.80 0.36 -56.22
N LYS A 6 -18.51 1.35 -57.08
CA LYS A 6 -18.08 2.75 -56.97
C LYS A 6 -18.42 3.60 -55.72
N LEU A 7 -17.44 4.46 -55.39
CA LEU A 7 -17.51 5.78 -54.72
C LEU A 7 -18.26 6.85 -55.55
N LEU A 8 -19.00 7.78 -54.92
CA LEU A 8 -18.71 9.24 -54.82
C LEU A 8 -19.91 10.09 -54.31
N LEU A 9 -19.68 10.80 -53.19
CA LEU A 9 -19.93 12.23 -52.86
C LEU A 9 -21.29 12.94 -53.06
N ALA A 10 -21.74 13.62 -52.00
CA ALA A 10 -22.24 15.01 -52.05
C ALA A 10 -21.98 15.73 -50.72
N ALA A 11 -21.56 16.99 -50.81
CA ALA A 11 -21.17 17.90 -49.73
C ALA A 11 -21.96 19.23 -49.83
N GLY A 12 -21.99 19.99 -48.72
CA GLY A 12 -22.41 21.41 -48.64
C GLY A 12 -23.45 21.65 -47.55
N SER A 13 -23.38 22.66 -46.66
CA SER A 13 -22.54 23.87 -46.63
C SER A 13 -22.73 24.65 -45.29
N LEU A 14 -21.62 25.13 -44.72
CA LEU A 14 -21.28 26.46 -44.13
C LEU A 14 -22.20 27.26 -43.14
N LEU A 15 -21.70 27.40 -41.89
CA LEU A 15 -21.46 28.60 -41.02
C LEU A 15 -22.43 29.82 -40.99
N PRO A 16 -22.56 30.48 -39.80
CA PRO A 16 -21.75 31.68 -39.56
C PRO A 16 -21.06 31.75 -38.18
N LEU A 17 -19.84 32.31 -38.18
CA LEU A 17 -19.15 32.94 -37.05
C LEU A 17 -19.94 34.16 -36.56
N ALA A 18 -20.04 34.36 -35.24
CA ALA A 18 -19.79 35.64 -34.54
C ALA A 18 -20.29 35.58 -33.08
N GLN A 19 -19.39 35.20 -32.15
CA GLN A 19 -19.35 35.69 -30.76
C GLN A 19 -18.08 35.15 -30.08
N ALA A 20 -16.92 35.53 -30.62
CA ALA A 20 -15.63 35.24 -30.00
C ALA A 20 -14.66 36.39 -30.29
N PHE A 21 -14.95 37.56 -29.73
CA PHE A 21 -14.00 38.67 -29.65
C PHE A 21 -14.15 39.38 -28.31
N GLN A 22 -13.88 38.66 -27.21
CA GLN A 22 -13.56 39.27 -25.91
C GLN A 22 -12.49 38.51 -25.10
N TYR A 23 -11.87 37.44 -25.62
CA TYR A 23 -10.84 36.70 -24.90
C TYR A 23 -9.61 36.47 -25.78
N THR A 24 -8.42 36.69 -25.22
CA THR A 24 -7.16 36.49 -25.94
C THR A 24 -6.85 34.99 -26.10
N PRO A 25 -5.98 34.59 -27.05
CA PRO A 25 -5.66 33.18 -27.30
C PRO A 25 -5.14 32.42 -26.07
N LEU A 26 -4.53 33.11 -25.11
CA LEU A 26 -4.08 32.52 -23.83
C LEU A 26 -5.24 32.09 -22.91
N GLN A 27 -6.40 32.75 -23.00
CA GLN A 27 -7.56 32.50 -22.13
C GLN A 27 -8.49 31.39 -22.65
N LEU A 28 -8.29 30.92 -23.88
CA LEU A 28 -9.06 29.83 -24.50
C LEU A 28 -8.37 28.45 -24.36
N ALA A 29 -7.10 28.41 -23.97
CA ALA A 29 -6.31 27.18 -23.93
C ALA A 29 -6.16 26.55 -22.54
N TYR A 30 -6.47 27.27 -21.45
CA TYR A 30 -6.25 26.80 -20.07
C TYR A 30 -7.49 27.07 -19.19
N PRO A 31 -8.31 26.04 -18.91
CA PRO A 31 -9.48 26.16 -18.03
C PRO A 31 -9.11 26.61 -16.61
N GLU A 32 -7.93 26.25 -16.12
CA GLU A 32 -7.45 26.51 -14.75
C GLU A 32 -7.09 27.98 -14.47
N LEU A 33 -6.70 28.74 -15.51
CA LEU A 33 -6.41 30.17 -15.36
C LEU A 33 -7.69 31.00 -15.17
N ARG A 34 -8.86 30.47 -15.56
CA ARG A 34 -10.17 31.06 -15.20
C ARG A 34 -10.52 30.82 -13.73
N ALA A 35 -10.07 29.72 -13.14
CA ALA A 35 -10.33 29.39 -11.73
C ALA A 35 -9.42 30.17 -10.77
N LYS A 36 -8.17 30.46 -11.16
CA LYS A 36 -7.18 31.12 -10.29
C LYS A 36 -7.36 32.63 -10.11
N GLN A 37 -8.22 33.30 -10.88
CA GLN A 37 -8.47 34.76 -10.73
C GLN A 37 -9.72 35.09 -9.90
N GLN A 38 -10.45 34.10 -9.39
CA GLN A 38 -11.61 34.29 -8.49
C GLN A 38 -11.36 33.81 -7.06
N LEU A 39 -10.15 33.40 -6.71
CA LEU A 39 -9.80 33.02 -5.33
C LEU A 39 -9.38 34.27 -4.55
N THR A 40 -10.34 34.84 -3.83
CA THR A 40 -10.09 35.65 -2.63
C THR A 40 -9.41 34.78 -1.54
N PRO A 41 -8.65 35.39 -0.61
CA PRO A 41 -7.80 34.69 0.36
C PRO A 41 -8.58 34.05 1.52
N GLU A 42 -9.55 33.18 1.21
CA GLU A 42 -10.35 32.43 2.19
C GLU A 42 -10.15 30.91 2.11
N SER A 43 -9.14 30.43 1.36
CA SER A 43 -8.94 29.00 1.11
C SER A 43 -7.66 28.41 1.72
N ALA A 44 -7.27 28.88 2.90
CA ALA A 44 -6.19 28.28 3.70
C ALA A 44 -6.73 27.49 4.92
N VAL A 45 -7.93 26.90 4.83
CA VAL A 45 -8.36 25.78 5.69
C VAL A 45 -9.28 24.89 4.86
N LYS A 46 -8.72 23.88 4.20
CA LYS A 46 -9.45 22.69 3.78
C LYS A 46 -8.48 21.53 3.83
N GLN A 47 -8.29 20.99 5.03
CA GLN A 47 -8.04 19.56 5.14
C GLN A 47 -9.19 18.89 4.40
N GLN A 48 -8.87 18.24 3.28
CA GLN A 48 -9.84 17.58 2.43
C GLN A 48 -10.23 16.29 3.13
N SER A 49 -11.14 16.40 4.09
CA SER A 49 -11.66 15.26 4.81
C SER A 49 -12.51 14.43 3.84
N THR A 50 -12.07 13.22 3.53
CA THR A 50 -12.90 12.14 2.97
C THR A 50 -13.79 11.54 4.07
N THR A 51 -14.40 12.39 4.90
CA THR A 51 -15.20 11.93 6.04
C THR A 51 -16.58 11.47 5.56
N ALA A 52 -17.01 10.32 6.07
CA ALA A 52 -18.42 9.96 6.09
C ALA A 52 -19.21 11.17 6.63
N GLU A 53 -20.20 11.67 5.90
CA GLU A 53 -21.05 12.78 6.36
C GLU A 53 -21.93 12.27 7.53
N TYR A 54 -21.41 12.35 8.75
CA TYR A 54 -22.21 12.12 9.95
C TYR A 54 -23.15 13.33 10.16
N PRO A 55 -24.47 13.12 10.27
CA PRO A 55 -25.40 14.20 10.55
C PRO A 55 -25.13 14.84 11.92
N GLU A 56 -25.13 16.17 11.96
CA GLU A 56 -24.91 16.98 13.16
C GLU A 56 -26.19 17.05 14.00
N TYR A 57 -26.08 16.77 15.30
CA TYR A 57 -27.19 16.80 16.25
C TYR A 57 -26.88 17.67 17.47
N TYR A 58 -27.93 18.03 18.20
CA TYR A 58 -27.83 18.89 19.38
C TYR A 58 -28.71 18.37 20.52
N LEU A 59 -28.22 18.50 21.74
CA LEU A 59 -29.00 18.35 22.96
C LEU A 59 -28.98 19.67 23.74
N SER A 60 -30.15 20.17 24.12
CA SER A 60 -30.24 21.35 24.97
C SER A 60 -29.83 20.99 26.41
N VAL A 61 -28.81 21.68 26.94
CA VAL A 61 -28.25 21.45 28.28
C VAL A 61 -28.18 22.77 29.07
N PRO A 62 -28.22 22.73 30.42
CA PRO A 62 -28.10 23.93 31.26
C PRO A 62 -26.79 24.69 31.08
N VAL A 63 -26.85 26.03 31.08
CA VAL A 63 -25.65 26.87 31.13
C VAL A 63 -24.92 26.71 32.47
N ASP A 64 -25.68 26.67 33.57
CA ASP A 64 -25.16 26.56 34.94
C ASP A 64 -25.79 25.39 35.71
N HIS A 65 -25.00 24.34 35.97
CA HIS A 65 -25.42 23.19 36.78
C HIS A 65 -25.36 23.43 38.30
N PHE A 66 -24.68 24.49 38.77
CA PHE A 66 -24.29 24.64 40.18
C PHE A 66 -24.70 26.00 40.78
N HIS A 67 -26.02 26.19 40.94
CA HIS A 67 -26.64 27.39 41.51
C HIS A 67 -26.29 27.71 42.98
N ASN A 68 -25.51 26.86 43.63
CA ASN A 68 -25.06 27.05 45.02
C ASN A 68 -23.58 27.46 45.11
N ASP A 69 -22.84 27.46 44.01
CA ASP A 69 -21.42 27.82 44.00
C ASP A 69 -21.22 29.29 43.61
N SER A 70 -20.67 30.07 44.53
CA SER A 70 -20.39 31.49 44.31
C SER A 70 -19.49 31.78 43.10
N ARG A 71 -18.72 30.80 42.61
CA ARG A 71 -17.88 30.94 41.41
C ARG A 71 -18.69 31.26 40.16
N TYR A 72 -19.91 30.74 40.05
CA TYR A 72 -20.74 30.90 38.85
C TYR A 72 -21.69 32.10 38.93
N ALA A 73 -21.72 32.80 40.07
CA ALA A 73 -22.55 33.98 40.25
C ALA A 73 -22.17 35.12 39.27
N PRO A 74 -23.15 35.85 38.70
CA PRO A 74 -24.59 35.60 38.81
C PRO A 74 -24.99 34.32 38.06
N HIS A 75 -25.81 33.49 38.70
CA HIS A 75 -26.27 32.23 38.14
C HIS A 75 -27.18 32.43 36.93
N SER A 76 -27.27 31.40 36.07
CA SER A 76 -28.14 31.40 34.90
C SER A 76 -29.02 30.14 34.86
N ASP A 77 -30.32 30.35 34.67
CA ASP A 77 -31.30 29.28 34.38
C ASP A 77 -31.38 28.96 32.87
N ASP A 78 -30.59 29.65 32.04
CA ASP A 78 -30.61 29.47 30.58
C ASP A 78 -30.08 28.09 30.17
N HIS A 79 -30.37 27.71 28.92
CA HIS A 79 -29.90 26.48 28.29
C HIS A 79 -29.23 26.79 26.95
N PHE A 80 -28.34 25.91 26.50
CA PHE A 80 -27.67 26.01 25.20
C PHE A 80 -27.60 24.65 24.51
N ASP A 81 -27.35 24.68 23.20
CA ASP A 81 -27.29 23.49 22.37
C ASP A 81 -25.88 22.89 22.38
N LEU A 82 -25.74 21.73 23.02
CA LEU A 82 -24.51 20.93 23.03
C LEU A 82 -24.49 20.01 21.81
N ARG A 83 -23.46 20.14 20.98
CA ARG A 83 -23.33 19.45 19.70
C ARG A 83 -22.81 18.01 19.84
N TYR A 84 -23.32 17.09 19.03
CA TYR A 84 -22.84 15.71 18.98
C TYR A 84 -23.10 15.02 17.63
N TRP A 85 -22.42 13.89 17.42
CA TRP A 85 -22.62 12.96 16.31
C TRP A 85 -22.65 11.54 16.85
N PHE A 86 -23.26 10.63 16.10
CA PHE A 86 -23.22 9.22 16.43
C PHE A 86 -23.27 8.34 15.19
N ASP A 87 -22.78 7.12 15.36
CA ASP A 87 -22.89 6.04 14.40
C ASP A 87 -23.41 4.78 15.10
N ALA A 88 -24.55 4.31 14.61
CA ALA A 88 -25.24 3.14 15.12
C ALA A 88 -25.18 1.94 14.17
N GLN A 89 -24.32 1.96 13.13
CA GLN A 89 -24.28 0.89 12.12
C GLN A 89 -24.04 -0.52 12.70
N TYR A 90 -23.34 -0.62 13.84
CA TYR A 90 -23.02 -1.88 14.51
C TYR A 90 -23.96 -2.23 15.67
N TYR A 91 -24.91 -1.35 15.98
CA TYR A 91 -25.72 -1.47 17.19
C TYR A 91 -26.65 -2.69 17.16
N LYS A 92 -26.69 -3.43 18.27
CA LYS A 92 -27.72 -4.44 18.57
C LYS A 92 -28.30 -4.18 19.95
N GLU A 93 -29.56 -4.59 20.16
CA GLU A 93 -30.23 -4.42 21.46
C GLU A 93 -29.39 -5.02 22.61
N GLY A 94 -29.12 -4.20 23.63
CA GLY A 94 -28.25 -4.54 24.76
C GLY A 94 -26.77 -4.12 24.60
N GLY A 95 -26.37 -3.61 23.44
CA GLY A 95 -25.03 -3.08 23.20
C GLY A 95 -24.73 -1.78 23.98
N PRO A 96 -23.45 -1.50 24.30
CA PRO A 96 -23.03 -0.31 25.05
C PRO A 96 -22.98 0.96 24.18
N VAL A 97 -22.88 2.11 24.84
CA VAL A 97 -22.57 3.41 24.20
C VAL A 97 -21.10 3.73 24.45
N PHE A 98 -20.33 3.87 23.37
CA PHE A 98 -18.94 4.37 23.40
C PHE A 98 -18.94 5.84 23.02
N VAL A 99 -18.60 6.72 23.96
CA VAL A 99 -18.52 8.16 23.71
C VAL A 99 -17.07 8.61 23.72
N ILE A 100 -16.61 9.21 22.62
CA ILE A 100 -15.34 9.92 22.59
C ILE A 100 -15.58 11.40 22.90
N ALA A 101 -14.91 11.87 23.95
CA ALA A 101 -14.93 13.27 24.35
C ALA A 101 -14.06 14.09 23.39
N ALA A 102 -14.62 15.15 22.81
CA ALA A 102 -13.86 16.03 21.93
C ALA A 102 -12.72 16.76 22.67
N GLY A 103 -12.94 17.14 23.93
CA GLY A 103 -11.99 17.95 24.68
C GLY A 103 -11.92 19.38 24.18
N GLU A 104 -10.72 19.90 24.18
CA GLU A 104 -10.32 21.28 23.90
C GLU A 104 -10.26 21.62 22.40
N THR A 105 -11.11 20.99 21.59
CA THR A 105 -11.13 21.16 20.13
C THR A 105 -12.55 21.08 19.57
N ASP A 106 -12.77 21.64 18.37
CA ASP A 106 -13.96 21.31 17.58
C ASP A 106 -14.10 19.79 17.41
N ALA A 107 -15.27 19.26 17.77
CA ALA A 107 -15.53 17.83 17.78
C ALA A 107 -15.46 17.14 16.41
N THR A 108 -15.51 17.89 15.31
CA THR A 108 -15.27 17.36 13.95
C THR A 108 -13.87 16.76 13.80
N ALA A 109 -12.89 17.21 14.60
CA ALA A 109 -11.55 16.62 14.66
C ALA A 109 -11.53 15.17 15.21
N ARG A 110 -12.67 14.64 15.68
CA ARG A 110 -12.83 13.26 16.16
C ARG A 110 -13.48 12.33 15.13
N PHE A 111 -13.82 12.82 13.93
CA PHE A 111 -14.43 12.00 12.88
C PHE A 111 -13.62 10.75 12.51
N PRO A 112 -12.28 10.79 12.38
CA PRO A 112 -11.49 9.59 12.11
C PRO A 112 -11.71 8.49 13.15
N PHE A 113 -11.90 8.84 14.42
CA PHE A 113 -12.13 7.87 15.49
C PHE A 113 -13.50 7.18 15.40
N LEU A 114 -14.49 7.85 14.81
CA LEU A 114 -15.84 7.32 14.58
C LEU A 114 -15.99 6.62 13.23
N SER A 115 -15.17 6.94 12.22
CA SER A 115 -15.18 6.26 10.92
C SER A 115 -14.29 5.02 10.86
N GLN A 116 -13.08 5.08 11.42
CA GLN A 116 -12.08 4.04 11.25
C GLN A 116 -11.18 3.78 12.49
N GLY A 117 -11.27 4.62 13.52
CA GLY A 117 -10.46 4.49 14.73
C GLY A 117 -11.15 3.75 15.86
N ILE A 118 -10.67 3.99 17.08
CA ILE A 118 -11.00 3.15 18.25
C ILE A 118 -12.50 3.07 18.56
N VAL A 119 -13.28 4.13 18.31
CA VAL A 119 -14.73 4.11 18.61
C VAL A 119 -15.46 3.17 17.67
N THR A 120 -15.13 3.20 16.36
CA THR A 120 -15.66 2.26 15.37
C THR A 120 -15.30 0.83 15.73
N GLU A 121 -14.04 0.58 16.08
CA GLU A 121 -13.55 -0.76 16.44
C GLU A 121 -14.29 -1.32 17.66
N LEU A 122 -14.45 -0.52 18.71
CA LEU A 122 -15.19 -0.90 19.91
C LEU A 122 -16.69 -1.11 19.62
N ALA A 123 -17.31 -0.21 18.86
CA ALA A 123 -18.72 -0.33 18.48
C ALA A 123 -18.97 -1.60 17.67
N SER A 124 -18.09 -1.92 16.72
CA SER A 124 -18.15 -3.15 15.92
C SER A 124 -17.99 -4.41 16.79
N ALA A 125 -16.94 -4.43 17.63
CA ALA A 125 -16.61 -5.59 18.47
C ALA A 125 -17.69 -5.91 19.51
N TYR A 126 -18.29 -4.88 20.11
CA TYR A 126 -19.25 -5.03 21.21
C TYR A 126 -20.70 -4.75 20.81
N HIS A 127 -20.97 -4.62 19.51
CA HIS A 127 -22.30 -4.33 18.95
C HIS A 127 -22.93 -3.07 19.56
N GLY A 128 -22.10 -2.06 19.81
CA GLY A 128 -22.47 -0.80 20.45
C GLY A 128 -22.76 0.32 19.47
N ILE A 129 -22.94 1.52 20.03
CA ILE A 129 -23.07 2.79 19.30
C ILE A 129 -21.84 3.65 19.59
N GLY A 130 -21.27 4.24 18.54
CA GLY A 130 -20.20 5.22 18.65
C GLY A 130 -20.77 6.64 18.72
N VAL A 131 -20.26 7.48 19.61
CA VAL A 131 -20.73 8.86 19.81
C VAL A 131 -19.52 9.78 19.91
N ILE A 132 -19.56 10.90 19.20
CA ILE A 132 -18.67 12.03 19.44
C ILE A 132 -19.47 13.09 20.18
N LEU A 133 -18.98 13.54 21.34
CA LEU A 133 -19.62 14.60 22.11
C LEU A 133 -18.71 15.83 22.18
N GLU A 134 -19.25 16.99 21.78
CA GLU A 134 -18.54 18.26 21.87
C GLU A 134 -18.45 18.75 23.31
N HIS A 135 -17.42 19.54 23.61
CA HIS A 135 -17.24 20.20 24.89
C HIS A 135 -17.87 21.59 24.88
N ARG A 136 -18.42 22.05 26.02
CA ARG A 136 -18.91 23.43 26.14
C ARG A 136 -17.81 24.44 25.80
N TYR A 137 -18.16 25.51 25.09
CA TYR A 137 -17.25 26.55 24.59
C TYR A 137 -16.21 26.09 23.54
N TYR A 138 -16.40 24.95 22.88
CA TYR A 138 -15.60 24.54 21.73
C TYR A 138 -16.48 24.31 20.50
N GLY A 139 -15.90 24.43 19.31
CA GLY A 139 -16.62 24.26 18.05
C GLY A 139 -17.86 25.17 17.93
N LYS A 140 -19.07 24.58 17.99
CA LYS A 140 -20.34 25.34 17.94
C LYS A 140 -21.07 25.40 19.29
N SER A 141 -20.56 24.74 20.32
CA SER A 141 -21.26 24.55 21.60
C SER A 141 -21.03 25.70 22.59
N TYR A 142 -21.34 26.94 22.19
CA TYR A 142 -21.16 28.14 23.03
C TYR A 142 -22.45 28.54 23.77
N PRO A 143 -22.44 28.62 25.13
CA PRO A 143 -23.58 29.07 25.91
C PRO A 143 -24.02 30.52 25.71
N VAL A 144 -23.14 31.34 25.13
CA VAL A 144 -23.32 32.79 25.00
C VAL A 144 -23.12 33.25 23.56
N ALA A 145 -23.87 34.26 23.14
CA ALA A 145 -23.77 34.81 21.78
C ALA A 145 -22.44 35.57 21.57
N ASN A 146 -22.09 36.45 22.51
CA ASN A 146 -20.83 37.22 22.51
C ASN A 146 -19.95 36.71 23.64
N LEU A 147 -18.71 36.31 23.36
CA LEU A 147 -17.79 35.80 24.37
C LEU A 147 -17.01 36.97 25.00
N THR A 148 -16.98 37.03 26.33
CA THR A 148 -16.21 38.00 27.12
C THR A 148 -15.65 37.30 28.35
N THR A 149 -14.64 37.89 28.99
CA THR A 149 -14.08 37.35 30.25
C THR A 149 -15.16 37.15 31.33
N GLU A 150 -16.15 38.03 31.41
CA GLU A 150 -17.19 37.94 32.44
C GLU A 150 -18.15 36.76 32.20
N ASN A 151 -18.41 36.39 30.95
CA ASN A 151 -19.42 35.39 30.60
C ASN A 151 -18.86 34.02 30.16
N ILE A 152 -17.55 33.93 29.93
CA ILE A 152 -16.84 32.65 29.79
C ILE A 152 -16.67 31.93 31.15
N ARG A 153 -17.07 32.53 32.29
CA ARG A 153 -16.97 31.94 33.64
C ARG A 153 -17.59 30.54 33.81
N PHE A 154 -18.53 30.15 32.93
CA PHE A 154 -19.13 28.80 32.95
C PHE A 154 -18.29 27.75 32.21
N LEU A 155 -17.18 28.16 31.59
CA LEU A 155 -16.12 27.28 31.12
C LEU A 155 -15.29 26.84 32.33
N SER A 156 -15.64 25.67 32.85
CA SER A 156 -14.91 25.00 33.93
C SER A 156 -15.07 23.50 33.79
N THR A 157 -14.11 22.76 34.30
CA THR A 157 -14.08 21.29 34.23
C THR A 157 -15.31 20.69 34.91
N ASP A 158 -15.72 21.21 36.08
CA ASP A 158 -16.90 20.72 36.80
C ASP A 158 -18.20 20.89 36.00
N GLN A 159 -18.40 22.04 35.36
CA GLN A 159 -19.59 22.31 34.54
C GLN A 159 -19.64 21.42 33.29
N ALA A 160 -18.49 21.20 32.64
CA ALA A 160 -18.42 20.33 31.47
C ALA A 160 -18.64 18.85 31.83
N LEU A 161 -18.13 18.39 32.97
CA LEU A 161 -18.42 17.03 33.47
C LEU A 161 -19.92 16.84 33.74
N ALA A 162 -20.58 17.88 34.26
CA ALA A 162 -22.02 17.88 34.46
C ALA A 162 -22.80 17.87 33.13
N ASP A 163 -22.33 18.52 32.07
CA ASP A 163 -22.92 18.41 30.73
C ASP A 163 -22.90 16.98 30.22
N TYR A 164 -21.74 16.30 30.33
CA TYR A 164 -21.61 14.92 29.87
C TYR A 164 -22.52 13.98 30.65
N ALA A 165 -22.59 14.15 31.97
CA ALA A 165 -23.51 13.39 32.81
C ALA A 165 -24.98 13.65 32.47
N TYR A 166 -25.33 14.92 32.21
CA TYR A 166 -26.66 15.31 31.76
C TYR A 166 -26.98 14.69 30.39
N PHE A 167 -26.05 14.76 29.43
CA PHE A 167 -26.20 14.20 28.09
C PHE A 167 -26.48 12.70 28.15
N ALA A 168 -25.59 11.93 28.80
CA ALA A 168 -25.74 10.48 28.91
C ALA A 168 -27.06 10.07 29.58
N SER A 169 -27.59 10.89 30.48
CA SER A 169 -28.82 10.63 31.21
C SER A 169 -30.10 10.99 30.46
N ASN A 170 -30.02 11.83 29.41
CA ASN A 170 -31.18 12.44 28.77
C ASN A 170 -31.22 12.32 27.24
N VAL A 171 -30.11 11.92 26.59
CA VAL A 171 -30.05 11.84 25.13
C VAL A 171 -31.07 10.85 24.56
N VAL A 172 -31.66 11.24 23.43
CA VAL A 172 -32.46 10.36 22.57
C VAL A 172 -31.83 10.42 21.18
N PHE A 173 -31.29 9.31 20.71
CA PHE A 173 -30.65 9.23 19.41
C PHE A 173 -31.72 9.13 18.30
N PRO A 174 -31.73 10.05 17.32
CA PRO A 174 -32.66 10.00 16.20
C PRO A 174 -32.64 8.65 15.47
N GLY A 175 -33.82 8.07 15.22
CA GLY A 175 -33.97 6.73 14.64
C GLY A 175 -33.90 5.57 15.63
N LEU A 176 -33.54 5.83 16.90
CA LEU A 176 -33.46 4.84 17.98
C LEU A 176 -34.40 5.18 19.16
N GLU A 177 -35.44 6.00 18.93
CA GLU A 177 -36.36 6.48 19.98
C GLU A 177 -37.14 5.35 20.68
N HIS A 178 -37.20 4.17 20.05
CA HIS A 178 -37.85 2.98 20.57
C HIS A 178 -36.99 2.20 21.59
N VAL A 179 -35.71 2.54 21.73
CA VAL A 179 -34.78 1.92 22.68
C VAL A 179 -34.31 2.96 23.70
N ASN A 180 -34.30 2.61 24.99
CA ASN A 180 -33.73 3.48 26.00
C ASN A 180 -32.21 3.30 26.07
N LEU A 181 -31.48 4.24 25.46
CA LEU A 181 -30.01 4.25 25.43
C LEU A 181 -29.38 5.18 26.48
N THR A 182 -30.17 5.69 27.41
CA THR A 182 -29.64 6.50 28.52
C THR A 182 -28.77 5.67 29.47
N SER A 183 -27.89 6.34 30.20
CA SER A 183 -27.00 5.75 31.22
C SER A 183 -27.71 4.94 32.30
N LYS A 184 -29.03 5.16 32.49
CA LYS A 184 -29.85 4.42 33.46
C LYS A 184 -30.07 2.95 33.08
N THR A 185 -30.01 2.63 31.79
CA THR A 185 -30.31 1.29 31.27
C THR A 185 -29.20 0.69 30.44
N THR A 186 -28.31 1.53 29.89
CA THR A 186 -27.25 1.11 28.98
C THR A 186 -25.88 1.42 29.59
N PRO A 187 -24.87 0.54 29.49
CA PRO A 187 -23.51 0.86 29.88
C PRO A 187 -22.90 1.94 28.97
N TRP A 188 -22.45 3.04 29.57
CA TRP A 188 -21.70 4.10 28.88
C TRP A 188 -20.22 3.99 29.19
N ILE A 189 -19.39 4.00 28.15
CA ILE A 189 -17.93 3.94 28.25
C ILE A 189 -17.37 5.20 27.59
N ALA A 190 -16.64 6.00 28.36
CA ALA A 190 -16.06 7.26 27.88
C ALA A 190 -14.60 7.08 27.45
N TYR A 191 -14.21 7.68 26.33
CA TYR A 191 -12.85 7.71 25.81
C TYR A 191 -12.40 9.16 25.63
N GLY A 192 -11.17 9.48 26.01
CA GLY A 192 -10.61 10.81 25.80
C GLY A 192 -9.08 10.78 25.69
N GLY A 193 -8.54 11.74 24.94
CA GLY A 193 -7.11 11.97 24.75
C GLY A 193 -6.68 13.27 25.44
N SER A 194 -5.47 13.37 25.99
CA SER A 194 -4.98 14.65 26.56
C SER A 194 -5.82 15.18 27.72
N TYR A 195 -6.22 16.46 27.71
CA TYR A 195 -7.21 17.02 28.62
C TYR A 195 -8.51 16.20 28.62
N ALA A 196 -9.00 15.77 27.45
CA ALA A 196 -10.18 14.90 27.37
C ALA A 196 -9.95 13.54 28.08
N GLY A 197 -8.71 13.04 28.10
CA GLY A 197 -8.33 11.82 28.83
C GLY A 197 -8.48 12.00 30.35
N ALA A 198 -7.91 13.08 30.89
CA ALA A 198 -8.09 13.45 32.29
C ALA A 198 -9.57 13.69 32.63
N PHE A 199 -10.28 14.39 31.74
CA PHE A 199 -11.70 14.67 31.83
C PHE A 199 -12.54 13.39 31.95
N VAL A 200 -12.36 12.39 31.07
CA VAL A 200 -13.14 11.15 31.14
C VAL A 200 -12.78 10.29 32.34
N ALA A 201 -11.53 10.35 32.82
CA ALA A 201 -11.13 9.73 34.08
C ALA A 201 -11.91 10.34 35.27
N PHE A 202 -11.99 11.68 35.33
CA PHE A 202 -12.77 12.38 36.36
C PHE A 202 -14.27 12.12 36.22
N LEU A 203 -14.78 12.06 34.99
CA LEU A 203 -16.18 11.76 34.69
C LEU A 203 -16.60 10.41 35.27
N ARG A 204 -15.78 9.38 35.05
CA ARG A 204 -16.01 8.05 35.64
C ARG A 204 -15.91 8.06 37.16
N LYS A 205 -15.00 8.84 37.74
CA LYS A 205 -14.82 8.94 39.21
C LYS A 205 -15.95 9.68 39.92
N LEU A 206 -16.45 10.76 39.32
CA LEU A 206 -17.45 11.65 39.93
C LEU A 206 -18.89 11.26 39.60
N TYR A 207 -19.11 10.61 38.45
CA TYR A 207 -20.41 10.11 38.02
C TYR A 207 -20.39 8.59 37.80
N PRO A 208 -20.04 7.79 38.82
CA PRO A 208 -19.84 6.36 38.66
C PRO A 208 -21.11 5.56 38.37
N ASP A 209 -22.28 6.14 38.67
CA ASP A 209 -23.60 5.56 38.35
C ASP A 209 -24.06 5.92 36.93
N VAL A 210 -23.37 6.84 36.25
CA VAL A 210 -23.68 7.28 34.88
C VAL A 210 -22.75 6.62 33.87
N TYR A 211 -21.45 6.58 34.18
CA TYR A 211 -20.43 5.97 33.31
C TYR A 211 -19.94 4.65 33.90
N TRP A 212 -20.06 3.58 33.13
CA TRP A 212 -19.68 2.23 33.53
C TRP A 212 -18.16 2.01 33.53
N GLY A 213 -17.46 2.67 32.61
CA GLY A 213 -15.99 2.67 32.51
C GLY A 213 -15.47 3.88 31.73
N ALA A 214 -14.15 4.10 31.79
CA ALA A 214 -13.49 5.11 30.97
C ALA A 214 -12.08 4.68 30.52
N VAL A 215 -11.62 5.22 29.39
CA VAL A 215 -10.25 5.09 28.90
C VAL A 215 -9.64 6.49 28.80
N SER A 216 -8.64 6.71 29.63
CA SER A 216 -7.87 7.94 29.73
C SER A 216 -6.56 7.74 28.98
N SER A 217 -6.57 8.09 27.70
CA SER A 217 -5.42 8.03 26.80
C SER A 217 -4.63 9.33 26.86
N SER A 218 -3.32 9.27 27.08
CA SER A 218 -2.46 10.44 27.34
C SER A 218 -3.07 11.41 28.34
N GLY A 219 -3.73 10.89 29.37
CA GLY A 219 -4.65 11.67 30.21
C GLY A 219 -3.91 12.47 31.27
N VAL A 220 -3.83 13.78 31.11
CA VAL A 220 -3.11 14.71 31.98
C VAL A 220 -3.81 14.95 33.33
N THR A 221 -3.92 13.91 34.17
CA THR A 221 -4.70 13.99 35.42
C THR A 221 -4.11 14.92 36.49
N GLU A 222 -2.86 15.38 36.32
CA GLU A 222 -2.23 16.40 37.17
C GLU A 222 -2.21 17.76 36.43
N ALA A 223 -2.84 18.77 37.02
CA ALA A 223 -2.68 20.18 36.67
C ALA A 223 -1.42 20.75 37.31
N ILE A 224 -0.55 21.38 36.50
CA ILE A 224 0.80 21.80 36.92
C ILE A 224 1.02 23.25 36.52
N ILE A 225 1.31 24.16 37.46
CA ILE A 225 1.53 25.57 37.11
C ILE A 225 2.79 25.75 36.26
N ASP A 226 3.94 25.26 36.76
CA ASP A 226 5.25 25.37 36.12
C ASP A 226 5.64 24.01 35.53
N PHE A 227 5.47 23.85 34.22
CA PHE A 227 5.54 22.57 33.53
C PHE A 227 6.71 22.50 32.55
N TRP A 228 7.92 22.70 33.05
CA TRP A 228 9.15 22.56 32.26
C TRP A 228 9.40 21.11 31.78
N GLN A 229 8.83 20.12 32.48
CA GLN A 229 8.98 18.69 32.20
C GLN A 229 8.39 18.27 30.86
N TYR A 230 7.52 19.08 30.23
CA TYR A 230 7.02 18.83 28.88
C TYR A 230 8.15 18.50 27.87
N TYR A 231 9.30 19.17 28.01
CA TYR A 231 10.43 18.98 27.11
C TYR A 231 11.33 17.78 27.47
N GLU A 232 11.13 17.12 28.62
CA GLU A 232 11.99 16.00 29.05
C GLU A 232 11.83 14.75 28.17
N PRO A 233 10.61 14.31 27.82
CA PRO A 233 10.44 13.22 26.85
C PRO A 233 11.10 13.53 25.50
N ILE A 234 10.95 14.77 25.00
CA ILE A 234 11.59 15.20 23.75
C ILE A 234 13.12 15.10 23.87
N ARG A 235 13.70 15.60 24.97
CA ARG A 235 15.15 15.53 25.24
C ARG A 235 15.66 14.09 25.36
N LYS A 236 14.87 13.17 25.92
CA LYS A 236 15.26 11.78 26.17
C LYS A 236 15.11 10.89 24.94
N PHE A 237 14.08 11.12 24.12
CA PHE A 237 13.71 10.23 23.01
C PHE A 237 13.98 10.81 21.62
N GLY A 238 14.21 12.12 21.48
CA GLY A 238 14.61 12.73 20.20
C GLY A 238 16.00 12.28 19.72
N PRO A 239 16.30 12.40 18.41
CA PRO A 239 17.61 12.07 17.87
C PRO A 239 18.73 12.82 18.60
N SER A 240 19.76 12.10 19.05
CA SER A 240 20.76 12.65 19.97
C SER A 240 21.53 13.86 19.42
N ASP A 241 21.77 13.86 18.10
CA ASP A 241 22.40 14.96 17.37
C ASP A 241 21.48 16.18 17.26
N CYS A 242 20.19 15.97 17.00
CA CYS A 242 19.17 17.01 16.96
C CYS A 242 18.98 17.68 18.33
N ILE A 243 18.88 16.88 19.39
CA ILE A 243 18.78 17.36 20.77
C ILE A 243 20.04 18.15 21.16
N TRP A 244 21.22 17.61 20.87
CA TRP A 244 22.48 18.30 21.14
C TRP A 244 22.58 19.64 20.39
N SER A 245 22.21 19.66 19.10
CA SER A 245 22.22 20.87 18.27
C SER A 245 21.28 21.95 18.83
N THR A 246 20.05 21.55 19.18
CA THR A 246 19.04 22.45 19.77
C THR A 246 19.50 23.01 21.11
N GLN A 247 19.92 22.13 22.03
CA GLN A 247 20.39 22.54 23.36
C GLN A 247 21.57 23.49 23.28
N THR A 248 22.53 23.22 22.37
CA THR A 248 23.70 24.07 22.18
C THR A 248 23.32 25.42 21.57
N PHE A 249 22.41 25.43 20.59
CA PHE A 249 21.88 26.66 20.00
C PHE A 249 21.23 27.56 21.07
N ILE A 250 20.37 26.97 21.92
CA ILE A 250 19.73 27.68 23.02
C ILE A 250 20.74 28.13 24.08
N ASP A 251 21.75 27.33 24.42
CA ASP A 251 22.79 27.73 25.37
C ASP A 251 23.62 28.93 24.85
N VAL A 252 23.91 28.98 23.54
CA VAL A 252 24.55 30.16 22.93
C VAL A 252 23.64 31.39 23.05
N VAL A 253 22.35 31.25 22.73
CA VAL A 253 21.37 32.34 22.90
C VAL A 253 21.33 32.82 24.35
N ASP A 254 21.20 31.90 25.31
CA ASP A 254 21.12 32.19 26.73
C ASP A 254 22.38 32.86 27.26
N ARG A 255 23.58 32.41 26.89
CA ARG A 255 24.82 33.08 27.31
C ARG A 255 24.89 34.52 26.80
N ILE A 256 24.45 34.77 25.58
CA ILE A 256 24.43 36.13 25.03
C ILE A 256 23.40 37.00 25.77
N LEU A 257 22.20 36.49 26.04
CA LEU A 257 21.12 37.27 26.64
C LEU A 257 21.21 37.38 28.18
N ILE A 258 21.81 36.40 28.86
CA ILE A 258 21.89 36.30 30.32
C ILE A 258 23.29 36.66 30.81
N ASP A 259 24.33 35.94 30.38
CA ASP A 259 25.70 36.15 30.87
C ASP A 259 26.33 37.45 30.34
N HIS A 260 25.91 37.88 29.15
CA HIS A 260 26.34 39.12 28.49
C HIS A 260 25.25 40.20 28.42
N ALA A 261 24.25 40.17 29.32
CA ALA A 261 23.13 41.10 29.33
C ALA A 261 23.51 42.60 29.30
N ASP A 262 24.66 42.97 29.88
CA ASP A 262 25.17 44.35 29.88
C ASP A 262 25.62 44.83 28.47
N ASN A 263 25.90 43.91 27.55
CA ASN A 263 26.35 44.21 26.19
C ASN A 263 25.20 44.15 25.19
N LYS A 264 24.38 45.20 25.17
CA LYS A 264 23.20 45.32 24.29
C LYS A 264 23.50 45.09 22.81
N THR A 265 24.71 45.42 22.36
CA THR A 265 25.12 45.22 20.96
C THR A 265 25.10 43.74 20.57
N LEU A 266 25.53 42.82 21.44
CA LEU A 266 25.54 41.39 21.15
C LEU A 266 24.11 40.84 21.03
N GLY A 267 23.21 41.23 21.95
CA GLY A 267 21.80 40.85 21.87
C GLY A 267 21.11 41.38 20.61
N GLN A 268 21.39 42.63 20.22
CA GLN A 268 20.88 43.22 18.97
C GLN A 268 21.41 42.51 17.73
N GLN A 269 22.70 42.12 17.72
CA GLN A 269 23.33 41.35 16.64
C GLN A 269 22.72 39.96 16.51
N LEU A 270 22.49 39.26 17.63
CA LEU A 270 21.84 37.95 17.64
C LEU A 270 20.44 38.06 17.00
N LYS A 271 19.57 38.95 17.51
CA LYS A 271 18.21 39.14 16.98
C LYS A 271 18.20 39.48 15.49
N SER A 272 19.06 40.41 15.08
CA SER A 272 19.17 40.83 13.67
C SER A 272 19.63 39.68 12.77
N SER A 273 20.49 38.80 13.28
CA SER A 273 20.96 37.63 12.52
C SER A 273 19.83 36.61 12.27
N LEU A 274 18.82 36.58 13.14
CA LEU A 274 17.59 35.79 13.02
C LEU A 274 16.45 36.53 12.29
N GLY A 275 16.74 37.63 11.59
CA GLY A 275 15.71 38.40 10.89
C GLY A 275 14.70 39.10 11.81
N VAL A 276 14.95 39.14 13.13
CA VAL A 276 14.08 39.77 14.12
C VAL A 276 14.57 41.20 14.39
N SER A 277 13.63 42.10 14.66
CA SER A 277 13.95 43.48 15.04
C SER A 277 14.95 43.51 16.21
N PRO A 278 16.06 44.28 16.11
CA PRO A 278 17.06 44.38 17.17
C PRO A 278 16.48 44.88 18.51
N ASP A 279 15.37 45.62 18.45
CA ASP A 279 14.72 46.21 19.62
C ASP A 279 13.59 45.34 20.20
N LYS A 280 13.31 44.16 19.63
CA LYS A 280 12.32 43.22 20.19
C LYS A 280 12.77 42.80 21.60
N ASP A 281 11.84 42.68 22.55
CA ASP A 281 12.18 42.24 23.91
C ASP A 281 12.68 40.79 23.90
N ASP A 282 13.54 40.45 24.87
CA ASP A 282 14.21 39.15 24.91
C ASP A 282 13.22 37.99 25.06
N VAL A 283 12.17 38.16 25.89
CA VAL A 283 11.12 37.16 26.12
C VAL A 283 10.39 36.83 24.82
N SER A 284 9.86 37.85 24.14
CA SER A 284 9.13 37.67 22.87
C SER A 284 10.02 37.22 21.73
N PHE A 285 11.34 37.42 21.83
CA PHE A 285 12.30 36.87 20.88
C PHE A 285 12.49 35.37 21.10
N VAL A 286 12.79 34.94 22.33
CA VAL A 286 13.10 33.53 22.61
C VAL A 286 11.87 32.62 22.59
N SER A 287 10.66 33.16 22.82
CA SER A 287 9.41 32.39 22.72
C SER A 287 9.22 31.80 21.31
N LEU A 288 9.68 32.50 20.27
CA LEU A 288 9.57 32.08 18.87
C LEU A 288 10.50 30.89 18.53
N LEU A 289 11.55 30.65 19.32
CA LEU A 289 12.58 29.66 19.02
C LEU A 289 12.14 28.21 19.33
N SER A 290 11.00 28.02 19.99
CA SER A 290 10.51 26.71 20.47
C SER A 290 9.71 25.92 19.41
N SER A 291 9.26 26.56 18.34
CA SER A 291 8.27 26.02 17.37
C SER A 291 8.63 24.66 16.75
N GLY A 292 9.91 24.38 16.52
CA GLY A 292 10.35 23.09 15.99
C GLY A 292 10.06 21.90 16.93
N LEU A 293 10.11 22.14 18.24
CA LEU A 293 9.95 21.11 19.28
C LEU A 293 8.49 20.68 19.44
N ASP A 294 7.55 21.62 19.27
CA ASP A 294 6.12 21.36 19.46
C ASP A 294 5.59 20.29 18.49
N SER A 295 6.21 20.18 17.31
CA SER A 295 5.85 19.16 16.32
C SER A 295 6.17 17.72 16.75
N PHE A 296 6.92 17.51 17.84
CA PHE A 296 7.22 16.18 18.37
C PHE A 296 5.96 15.44 18.83
N GLN A 297 5.00 16.13 19.44
CA GLN A 297 3.74 15.50 19.88
C GLN A 297 2.86 15.05 18.70
N SER A 298 3.03 15.67 17.52
CA SER A 298 2.26 15.39 16.30
C SER A 298 2.76 14.16 15.54
N ARG A 299 3.74 13.43 16.08
CA ARG A 299 4.16 12.15 15.53
C ARG A 299 3.05 11.12 15.74
N ASN A 300 2.95 10.15 14.82
CA ASN A 300 2.00 9.04 14.93
C ASN A 300 2.67 7.76 14.46
N TRP A 301 2.12 6.58 14.75
CA TRP A 301 2.58 5.34 14.09
C TRP A 301 2.05 5.26 12.65
N ASP A 302 0.91 5.88 12.36
CA ASP A 302 0.37 6.02 11.00
C ASP A 302 0.95 7.27 10.31
N SER A 303 1.69 7.08 9.21
CA SER A 303 2.26 8.18 8.43
C SER A 303 1.23 9.07 7.71
N ASN A 304 -0.01 8.61 7.52
CA ASN A 304 -1.09 9.42 6.94
C ASN A 304 -1.65 10.46 7.94
N ILE A 305 -1.45 10.22 9.24
CA ILE A 305 -1.89 11.09 10.34
C ILE A 305 -0.70 11.84 10.95
N GLY A 306 0.46 11.16 11.05
CA GLY A 306 1.68 11.67 11.66
C GLY A 306 2.35 12.77 10.85
N SER A 307 2.95 13.74 11.56
CA SER A 307 3.67 14.86 10.94
C SER A 307 5.17 14.59 10.77
N TYR A 308 5.70 14.82 9.56
CA TYR A 308 7.15 14.79 9.29
C TYR A 308 7.88 16.05 9.80
N SER A 309 7.17 17.03 10.37
CA SER A 309 7.76 18.33 10.74
C SER A 309 8.90 18.22 11.75
N PHE A 310 8.79 17.37 12.78
CA PHE A 310 9.87 17.21 13.76
C PHE A 310 11.12 16.58 13.13
N ARG A 311 10.92 15.58 12.26
CA ARG A 311 12.01 14.95 11.55
C ARG A 311 12.69 15.93 10.60
N SER A 312 11.92 16.72 9.86
CA SER A 312 12.43 17.78 9.00
C SER A 312 13.19 18.85 9.79
N TYR A 313 12.68 19.25 10.96
CA TYR A 313 13.38 20.15 11.87
C TYR A 313 14.75 19.58 12.24
N CYS A 314 14.81 18.32 12.68
CA CYS A 314 16.06 17.66 13.02
C CYS A 314 17.03 17.54 11.83
N ASP A 315 16.58 17.03 10.69
CA ASP A 315 17.43 16.86 9.49
C ASP A 315 18.03 18.21 9.01
N ASN A 316 17.29 19.32 9.17
CA ASN A 316 17.79 20.65 8.82
C ASN A 316 18.92 21.12 9.76
N ILE A 317 18.69 21.04 11.07
CA ILE A 317 19.59 21.65 12.07
C ILE A 317 20.83 20.80 12.34
N THR A 318 20.83 19.52 11.93
CA THR A 318 21.98 18.61 12.05
C THR A 318 22.78 18.48 10.74
N SER A 319 22.28 19.04 9.63
CA SER A 319 23.01 19.06 8.36
C SER A 319 24.36 19.77 8.49
N SER A 320 25.42 19.09 8.07
CA SER A 320 26.76 19.66 7.97
C SER A 320 26.92 20.62 6.78
N ASP A 321 26.04 20.49 5.78
CA ASP A 321 25.94 21.39 4.65
C ASP A 321 25.08 22.61 5.00
N LEU A 322 25.41 23.77 4.41
CA LEU A 322 24.60 24.96 4.51
C LEU A 322 23.37 24.84 3.59
N LEU A 323 22.20 24.63 4.19
CA LEU A 323 20.94 24.42 3.48
C LEU A 323 20.26 25.73 3.05
N TYR A 324 20.59 26.84 3.72
CA TYR A 324 20.00 28.16 3.50
C TYR A 324 21.09 29.15 3.06
N PRO A 325 21.38 29.25 1.75
CA PRO A 325 22.49 30.08 1.25
C PRO A 325 22.42 31.56 1.65
N ASP A 326 21.21 32.09 1.86
CA ASP A 326 21.00 33.48 2.27
C ASP A 326 21.58 33.78 3.66
N THR A 327 21.74 32.75 4.51
CA THR A 327 22.33 32.89 5.85
C THR A 327 23.87 32.97 5.81
N GLU A 328 24.53 32.67 4.68
CA GLU A 328 25.99 32.84 4.55
C GLU A 328 26.42 34.30 4.81
N ALA A 329 25.54 35.28 4.56
CA ALA A 329 25.80 36.69 4.81
C ALA A 329 26.01 37.02 6.30
N VAL A 330 25.36 36.30 7.22
CA VAL A 330 25.46 36.53 8.67
C VAL A 330 26.50 35.64 9.36
N LYS A 331 27.14 34.74 8.61
CA LYS A 331 28.13 33.79 9.14
C LYS A 331 29.27 34.40 9.96
N PRO A 332 29.91 35.53 9.58
CA PRO A 332 30.95 36.12 10.41
C PRO A 332 30.44 36.56 11.79
N THR A 333 29.21 37.09 11.85
CA THR A 333 28.55 37.48 13.10
C THR A 333 28.22 36.26 13.94
N ILE A 334 27.73 35.17 13.32
CA ILE A 334 27.45 33.92 14.04
C ILE A 334 28.72 33.29 14.61
N GLN A 335 29.84 33.33 13.89
CA GLN A 335 31.13 32.85 14.39
C GLN A 335 31.59 33.66 15.62
N GLU A 336 31.44 34.98 15.59
CA GLU A 336 31.72 35.84 16.75
C GLU A 336 30.84 35.49 17.96
N LEU A 337 29.52 35.33 17.76
CA LEU A 337 28.58 34.98 18.84
C LEU A 337 28.90 33.61 19.45
N ILE A 338 29.26 32.63 18.62
CA ILE A 338 29.69 31.29 19.04
C ILE A 338 30.95 31.36 19.91
N GLU A 339 31.96 32.13 19.49
CA GLU A 339 33.21 32.30 20.26
C GLU A 339 32.97 33.00 21.60
N VAL A 340 32.13 34.05 21.62
CA VAL A 340 31.76 34.78 22.84
C VAL A 340 31.04 33.86 23.82
N ALA A 341 30.14 32.99 23.33
CA ALA A 341 29.47 31.97 24.14
C ALA A 341 30.41 30.84 24.63
N GLY A 342 31.66 30.81 24.15
CA GLY A 342 32.69 29.85 24.59
C GLY A 342 32.70 28.53 23.79
N TYR A 343 32.13 28.52 22.58
CA TYR A 343 32.12 27.37 21.68
C TYR A 343 33.13 27.54 20.53
N ASP A 344 33.50 26.43 19.88
CA ASP A 344 34.49 26.42 18.80
C ASP A 344 33.88 26.82 17.44
N ALA A 345 34.07 28.08 17.04
CA ALA A 345 33.62 28.60 15.74
C ALA A 345 34.45 28.13 14.54
N SER A 346 35.54 27.37 14.75
CA SER A 346 36.33 26.78 13.66
C SER A 346 35.70 25.50 13.08
N ASN A 347 34.76 24.89 13.82
CA ASN A 347 33.99 23.74 13.35
C ASN A 347 32.92 24.20 12.35
N SER A 348 33.20 24.03 11.05
CA SER A 348 32.29 24.44 9.98
C SER A 348 30.94 23.74 10.01
N SER A 349 30.88 22.48 10.46
CA SER A 349 29.61 21.74 10.59
C SER A 349 28.73 22.35 11.67
N PHE A 350 29.34 22.77 12.79
CA PHE A 350 28.63 23.40 13.90
C PHE A 350 28.09 24.78 13.51
N VAL A 351 28.93 25.60 12.85
CA VAL A 351 28.50 26.92 12.33
C VAL A 351 27.39 26.76 11.29
N ASN A 352 27.49 25.79 10.38
CA ASN A 352 26.45 25.52 9.39
C ASN A 352 25.13 25.06 10.04
N GLY A 353 25.17 24.21 11.07
CA GLY A 353 23.97 23.83 11.84
C GLY A 353 23.28 25.04 12.48
N PHE A 354 24.05 25.98 13.05
CA PHE A 354 23.50 27.23 13.62
C PHE A 354 22.86 28.11 12.53
N LEU A 355 23.52 28.25 11.38
CA LEU A 355 22.98 28.97 10.22
C LEU A 355 21.71 28.30 9.66
N ASN A 356 21.66 26.98 9.66
CA ASN A 356 20.46 26.24 9.24
C ASN A 356 19.31 26.44 10.22
N HIS A 357 19.58 26.55 11.52
CA HIS A 357 18.60 26.96 12.52
C HIS A 357 17.99 28.32 12.20
N ILE A 358 18.83 29.29 11.87
CA ILE A 358 18.42 30.65 11.47
C ILE A 358 17.59 30.62 10.18
N GLY A 359 18.03 29.86 9.18
CA GLY A 359 17.34 29.77 7.90
C GLY A 359 15.96 29.14 8.02
N LEU A 360 15.84 28.06 8.80
CA LEU A 360 14.57 27.42 9.10
C LEU A 360 13.62 28.36 9.86
N PHE A 361 14.15 29.11 10.83
CA PHE A 361 13.40 30.10 11.60
C PHE A 361 12.88 31.25 10.73
N ASN A 362 13.72 31.85 9.90
CA ASN A 362 13.33 32.94 8.98
C ASN A 362 12.19 32.52 8.05
N LYS A 363 12.24 31.28 7.55
CA LYS A 363 11.18 30.73 6.70
C LYS A 363 9.84 30.62 7.44
N SER A 364 9.88 30.27 8.72
CA SER A 364 8.71 30.10 9.57
C SER A 364 8.06 31.44 9.95
N ILE A 365 8.86 32.49 10.20
CA ILE A 365 8.33 33.84 10.46
C ILE A 365 7.69 34.46 9.21
N SER A 366 8.27 34.21 8.02
CA SER A 366 7.75 34.78 6.77
C SER A 366 6.35 34.29 6.38
N SER A 367 5.90 33.15 6.95
CA SER A 367 4.52 32.65 6.79
C SER A 367 3.53 33.18 7.82
N ASP A 368 4.00 33.72 8.95
CA ASP A 368 3.14 34.18 10.06
C ASP A 368 2.84 35.69 10.01
N GLU A 369 3.59 36.47 9.22
CA GLU A 369 3.37 37.92 9.07
C GLU A 369 2.01 38.31 8.44
N ASP A 370 1.23 37.34 7.91
CA ASP A 370 -0.13 37.59 7.40
C ASP A 370 -1.24 37.45 8.47
N SER A 371 -0.92 37.19 9.75
CA SER A 371 -1.95 36.85 10.77
C SER A 371 -2.01 37.72 12.04
N ALA A 372 -1.26 38.84 12.13
CA ALA A 372 -1.29 39.70 13.32
C ALA A 372 -1.60 41.18 13.01
N GLU A 373 -2.78 41.48 12.49
CA GLU A 373 -3.37 42.81 12.65
C GLU A 373 -4.06 42.88 14.02
N THR A 374 -3.38 43.46 15.01
CA THR A 374 -4.02 43.89 16.26
C THR A 374 -4.74 45.20 16.01
N GLU A 375 -6.06 45.15 15.80
CA GLU A 375 -6.91 46.33 15.88
C GLU A 375 -6.90 46.88 17.32
N GLN A 376 -6.17 47.97 17.54
CA GLN A 376 -6.39 48.85 18.68
C GLN A 376 -7.74 49.56 18.49
N SER A 377 -8.80 49.03 19.11
CA SER A 377 -10.04 49.80 19.31
C SER A 377 -10.10 50.31 20.75
N ASP A 378 -9.98 51.64 20.85
CA ASP A 378 -10.20 52.43 22.05
C ASP A 378 -11.73 52.54 22.25
N SER A 379 -12.33 51.65 23.05
CA SER A 379 -13.71 51.84 23.52
C SER A 379 -13.98 51.10 24.84
N SER A 380 -14.79 51.74 25.68
CA SER A 380 -15.16 51.35 27.03
C SER A 380 -16.18 50.20 27.12
N ASP A 381 -16.19 49.28 26.16
CA ASP A 381 -17.00 48.05 26.15
C ASP A 381 -16.14 46.84 26.60
N PRO A 382 -16.73 45.82 27.25
CA PRO A 382 -15.99 44.63 27.64
C PRO A 382 -15.35 43.98 26.41
N LYS A 383 -14.01 43.79 26.46
CA LYS A 383 -13.20 43.23 25.36
C LYS A 383 -13.82 41.92 24.88
N SER A 384 -14.34 41.93 23.66
CA SER A 384 -14.89 40.74 23.01
C SER A 384 -13.76 39.74 22.78
N LEU A 385 -13.97 38.49 23.16
CA LEU A 385 -13.04 37.39 22.92
C LEU A 385 -13.47 36.62 21.66
N PRO A 386 -12.53 36.13 20.84
CA PRO A 386 -12.87 35.29 19.70
C PRO A 386 -13.38 33.92 20.15
N LYS A 387 -14.27 33.33 19.34
CA LYS A 387 -14.82 31.98 19.57
C LYS A 387 -13.99 30.97 18.83
N ASP A 388 -12.88 30.59 19.42
CA ASP A 388 -11.97 29.58 18.91
C ASP A 388 -11.44 28.70 20.06
N ASP A 389 -10.88 27.57 19.67
CA ASP A 389 -10.39 26.55 20.60
C ASP A 389 -9.24 27.09 21.47
N GLY A 390 -8.37 27.92 20.89
CA GLY A 390 -7.22 28.53 21.58
C GLY A 390 -7.66 29.45 22.72
N THR A 391 -8.56 30.39 22.44
CA THR A 391 -9.12 31.30 23.46
C THR A 391 -9.76 30.54 24.62
N SER A 392 -10.48 29.46 24.33
CA SER A 392 -11.19 28.68 25.33
C SER A 392 -10.21 27.86 26.19
N TRP A 393 -9.22 27.23 25.56
CA TRP A 393 -8.18 26.48 26.25
C TRP A 393 -7.28 27.38 27.12
N GLU A 394 -6.84 28.53 26.58
CA GLU A 394 -6.08 29.54 27.32
C GLU A 394 -6.80 29.99 28.60
N TYR A 395 -8.11 30.22 28.53
CA TYR A 395 -8.90 30.55 29.72
C TYR A 395 -8.89 29.42 30.76
N GLN A 396 -9.01 28.16 30.34
CA GLN A 396 -8.91 26.99 31.23
C GLN A 396 -7.52 26.87 31.86
N VAL A 397 -6.46 27.10 31.09
CA VAL A 397 -5.07 27.17 31.55
C VAL A 397 -4.90 28.26 32.62
N CYS A 398 -5.42 29.47 32.37
CA CYS A 398 -5.33 30.60 33.30
C CYS A 398 -6.16 30.43 34.59
N THR A 399 -7.16 29.54 34.61
CA THR A 399 -8.09 29.40 35.73
C THR A 399 -7.94 28.10 36.54
N GLU A 400 -7.75 26.95 35.88
CA GLU A 400 -7.78 25.62 36.53
C GLU A 400 -6.54 24.76 36.28
N TRP A 401 -5.91 24.85 35.10
CA TRP A 401 -4.98 23.82 34.65
C TRP A 401 -3.49 24.20 34.74
N GLY A 402 -3.13 25.44 34.43
CA GLY A 402 -1.73 25.82 34.25
C GLY A 402 -1.15 25.23 32.96
N TYR A 403 0.03 24.61 33.06
CA TYR A 403 0.90 24.14 31.97
C TYR A 403 1.75 25.22 31.33
N PHE A 404 2.23 26.16 32.16
CA PHE A 404 3.18 27.17 31.72
C PHE A 404 4.56 26.54 31.56
N MET A 405 5.01 26.37 30.33
CA MET A 405 6.27 25.71 29.99
C MET A 405 7.42 26.72 30.09
N SER A 406 8.13 26.71 31.22
CA SER A 406 9.22 27.65 31.49
C SER A 406 10.61 27.02 31.29
N GLY A 407 11.55 27.77 30.71
CA GLY A 407 12.96 27.37 30.61
C GLY A 407 13.76 27.70 31.87
N ALA A 408 13.35 28.76 32.59
CA ALA A 408 14.00 29.22 33.82
C ALA A 408 14.00 28.16 34.93
N SER A 409 12.96 27.32 34.99
CA SER A 409 12.79 26.30 36.02
C SER A 409 13.48 24.97 35.72
N VAL A 410 14.05 24.79 34.53
CA VAL A 410 14.85 23.60 34.20
C VAL A 410 16.03 23.48 35.17
N PRO A 411 16.28 22.31 35.81
CA PRO A 411 17.40 22.12 36.74
C PRO A 411 18.74 22.57 36.15
N LYS A 412 19.62 23.13 36.99
CA LYS A 412 20.89 23.74 36.54
C LYS A 412 21.89 22.74 35.93
N ASP A 413 21.76 21.48 36.28
CA ASP A 413 22.54 20.36 35.76
C ASP A 413 21.98 19.78 34.45
N ILE A 414 20.84 20.29 33.98
CA ILE A 414 20.22 19.93 32.70
C ILE A 414 20.33 21.13 31.74
N MET A 415 20.84 20.89 30.54
CA MET A 415 20.83 21.88 29.47
C MET A 415 19.40 21.95 28.89
N PRO A 416 18.76 23.13 28.85
CA PRO A 416 17.35 23.21 28.46
C PRO A 416 17.18 23.15 26.94
N LEU A 417 16.00 22.72 26.49
CA LEU A 417 15.61 22.77 25.07
C LEU A 417 14.97 24.10 24.66
N ILE A 418 14.58 24.92 25.65
CA ILE A 418 14.06 26.28 25.47
C ILE A 418 14.82 27.26 26.36
N SER A 419 14.83 28.54 26.00
CA SER A 419 15.63 29.56 26.69
C SER A 419 15.25 29.74 28.16
N ARG A 420 16.26 29.91 29.03
CA ARG A 420 16.08 30.23 30.46
C ARG A 420 15.56 31.64 30.72
N VAL A 421 15.45 32.47 29.68
CA VAL A 421 14.77 33.78 29.76
C VAL A 421 13.25 33.61 29.93
N LEU A 422 12.69 32.46 29.54
CA LEU A 422 11.28 32.14 29.72
C LEU A 422 11.03 31.64 31.16
N ASP A 423 10.42 32.49 32.00
CA ASP A 423 9.95 32.13 33.34
C ASP A 423 8.42 32.03 33.37
N VAL A 424 7.86 31.49 34.44
CA VAL A 424 6.40 31.30 34.57
C VAL A 424 5.63 32.62 34.43
N ALA A 425 6.19 33.72 34.93
CA ALA A 425 5.52 35.03 34.84
C ALA A 425 5.47 35.52 33.39
N SER A 426 6.54 35.32 32.63
CA SER A 426 6.62 35.77 31.24
C SER A 426 5.71 34.95 30.33
N VAL A 427 5.71 33.61 30.44
CA VAL A 427 4.85 32.74 29.62
C VAL A 427 3.37 32.75 30.01
N SER A 428 3.01 33.27 31.19
CA SER A 428 1.61 33.44 31.64
C SER A 428 1.06 34.86 31.44
N THR A 429 1.83 35.77 30.82
CA THR A 429 1.44 37.18 30.64
C THR A 429 0.10 37.34 29.92
N PHE A 430 -0.24 36.43 29.01
CA PHE A 430 -1.52 36.45 28.28
C PHE A 430 -2.74 36.32 29.21
N CYS A 431 -2.60 35.69 30.39
CA CYS A 431 -3.69 35.60 31.36
C CYS A 431 -4.15 36.99 31.83
N GLU A 432 -3.21 37.90 32.08
CA GLU A 432 -3.51 39.27 32.48
C GLU A 432 -3.94 40.13 31.27
N THR A 433 -3.22 40.06 30.16
CA THR A 433 -3.45 40.97 29.02
C THR A 433 -4.69 40.62 28.18
N THR A 434 -5.04 39.33 28.09
CA THR A 434 -6.23 38.86 27.36
C THR A 434 -7.44 38.77 28.28
N TYR A 435 -7.29 38.13 29.45
CA TYR A 435 -8.42 37.82 30.33
C TYR A 435 -8.50 38.69 31.59
N GLY A 436 -7.51 39.55 31.88
CA GLY A 436 -7.51 40.33 33.13
C GLY A 436 -7.32 39.47 34.40
N ILE A 437 -6.84 38.23 34.24
CA ILE A 437 -6.60 37.30 35.34
C ILE A 437 -5.18 37.50 35.84
N THR A 438 -5.05 38.01 37.07
CA THR A 438 -3.76 38.29 37.73
C THR A 438 -3.42 37.28 38.82
N SER A 439 -4.38 36.45 39.21
CA SER A 439 -4.16 35.36 40.16
C SER A 439 -3.64 34.11 39.45
N PRO A 440 -2.73 33.33 40.07
CA PRO A 440 -2.35 32.02 39.54
C PRO A 440 -3.57 31.09 39.38
N PRO A 441 -3.54 30.15 38.41
CA PRO A 441 -4.60 29.15 38.25
C PRO A 441 -4.75 28.29 39.50
N ASN A 442 -5.99 27.95 39.84
CA ASN A 442 -6.29 27.14 41.02
C ASN A 442 -6.26 25.64 40.69
N VAL A 443 -5.04 25.11 40.53
CA VAL A 443 -4.78 23.69 40.21
C VAL A 443 -5.31 22.70 41.25
N THR A 444 -5.61 23.16 42.46
CA THR A 444 -6.21 22.30 43.51
C THR A 444 -7.61 21.80 43.10
N ASN A 445 -8.34 22.56 42.28
CA ASN A 445 -9.65 22.16 41.77
C ASN A 445 -9.57 20.90 40.90
N ILE A 446 -8.45 20.71 40.20
CA ILE A 446 -8.20 19.52 39.38
C ILE A 446 -7.52 18.43 40.21
N ASN A 447 -6.43 18.76 40.90
CA ASN A 447 -5.59 17.75 41.58
C ASN A 447 -6.30 17.07 42.76
N ARG A 448 -7.38 17.66 43.30
CA ARG A 448 -8.27 16.99 44.27
C ARG A 448 -8.84 15.65 43.76
N HIS A 449 -8.88 15.44 42.44
CA HIS A 449 -9.37 14.21 41.84
C HIS A 449 -8.32 13.09 41.82
N GLY A 450 -7.08 13.34 42.21
CA GLY A 450 -6.05 12.32 42.42
C GLY A 450 -4.70 12.67 41.83
N GLY A 451 -4.66 13.55 40.82
CA GLY A 451 -3.39 14.02 40.26
C GLY A 451 -2.55 12.87 39.71
N PHE A 452 -1.25 12.89 39.98
CA PHE A 452 -0.32 11.77 39.76
C PHE A 452 -0.75 10.44 40.41
N ASN A 453 -1.55 10.51 41.48
CA ASN A 453 -2.06 9.35 42.21
C ASN A 453 -3.48 8.96 41.78
N PHE A 454 -3.99 9.48 40.65
CA PHE A 454 -5.31 9.12 40.17
C PHE A 454 -5.41 7.61 39.93
N SER A 455 -6.40 6.95 40.57
CA SER A 455 -6.76 5.55 40.35
C SER A 455 -8.26 5.42 40.67
N TYR A 456 -8.96 4.63 39.86
CA TYR A 456 -10.38 4.35 40.05
C TYR A 456 -10.79 3.08 39.25
N PRO A 457 -11.68 2.23 39.79
CA PRO A 457 -12.10 1.02 39.09
C PRO A 457 -12.77 1.28 37.74
N ARG A 458 -12.36 0.49 36.75
CA ARG A 458 -12.75 0.56 35.32
C ARG A 458 -12.33 1.86 34.66
N VAL A 459 -11.21 2.42 35.09
CA VAL A 459 -10.50 3.47 34.35
C VAL A 459 -9.19 2.88 33.85
N ALA A 460 -9.03 2.80 32.53
CA ALA A 460 -7.74 2.51 31.92
C ALA A 460 -6.93 3.79 31.82
N ILE A 461 -5.68 3.77 32.30
CA ILE A 461 -4.69 4.83 32.08
C ILE A 461 -3.71 4.30 31.02
N ILE A 462 -3.67 4.95 29.87
CA ILE A 462 -2.85 4.55 28.72
C ILE A 462 -2.03 5.75 28.29
N ASP A 463 -0.70 5.66 28.27
CA ASP A 463 0.17 6.77 27.89
C ASP A 463 1.26 6.30 26.90
N GLY A 464 1.77 7.20 26.06
CA GLY A 464 2.92 6.93 25.20
C GLY A 464 4.24 7.06 25.96
N LEU A 465 5.21 6.18 25.70
CA LEU A 465 6.52 6.24 26.37
C LEU A 465 7.23 7.58 26.12
N ALA A 466 7.16 8.10 24.89
CA ALA A 466 7.83 9.32 24.46
C ALA A 466 6.90 10.54 24.47
N ASP A 467 5.65 10.41 24.95
CA ASP A 467 4.69 11.51 24.97
C ASP A 467 5.20 12.69 25.81
N PRO A 468 5.35 13.91 25.24
CA PRO A 468 5.69 15.13 25.99
C PRO A 468 4.78 15.39 27.19
N TRP A 469 3.52 14.97 27.12
CA TRP A 469 2.54 15.15 28.20
C TRP A 469 2.62 14.09 29.30
N ARG A 470 3.40 13.02 29.11
CA ARG A 470 3.49 11.90 30.06
C ARG A 470 3.82 12.36 31.48
N ASP A 471 4.65 13.39 31.64
CA ASP A 471 5.03 13.92 32.95
C ASP A 471 3.94 14.76 33.65
N ALA A 472 2.75 14.88 33.07
CA ALA A 472 1.51 15.37 33.70
C ALA A 472 0.47 14.25 33.97
N THR A 473 0.87 12.98 33.78
CA THR A 473 0.00 11.80 33.90
C THR A 473 0.42 10.94 35.10
N PRO A 474 -0.39 9.92 35.49
CA PRO A 474 0.04 8.93 36.47
C PRO A 474 1.28 8.12 36.08
N HIS A 475 1.71 8.12 34.80
CA HIS A 475 2.95 7.49 34.32
C HIS A 475 4.17 8.43 34.39
N ALA A 476 4.04 9.63 34.96
CA ALA A 476 5.15 10.59 35.11
C ALA A 476 6.37 9.97 35.82
N ASP A 477 7.57 10.39 35.42
CA ASP A 477 8.81 9.87 36.02
C ASP A 477 8.87 10.17 37.53
N GLY A 478 9.24 9.16 38.33
CA GLY A 478 9.33 9.30 39.80
C GLY A 478 8.01 9.10 40.55
N THR A 479 6.91 8.84 39.84
CA THR A 479 5.67 8.35 40.45
C THR A 479 5.76 6.86 40.79
N LYS A 480 4.79 6.36 41.56
CA LYS A 480 4.78 4.97 42.02
C LYS A 480 4.38 4.03 40.88
N GLU A 481 5.23 3.04 40.57
CA GLU A 481 4.86 1.93 39.68
C GLU A 481 3.58 1.21 40.14
N ARG A 482 2.77 0.79 39.18
CA ARG A 482 1.49 0.10 39.42
C ARG A 482 1.41 -1.13 38.55
N GLU A 483 0.84 -2.19 39.10
CA GLU A 483 0.51 -3.36 38.31
C GLU A 483 -0.72 -3.06 37.45
N SER A 484 -0.62 -3.33 36.16
CA SER A 484 -1.76 -3.28 35.25
C SER A 484 -2.68 -4.48 35.52
N THR A 485 -3.98 -4.22 35.68
CA THR A 485 -4.98 -5.25 35.94
C THR A 485 -6.20 -5.07 35.03
N ASP A 486 -7.04 -6.08 34.89
CA ASP A 486 -8.27 -5.97 34.09
C ASP A 486 -9.25 -4.91 34.65
N ASP A 487 -9.25 -4.70 35.98
CA ASP A 487 -10.13 -3.72 36.65
C ASP A 487 -9.55 -2.30 36.66
N GLU A 488 -8.22 -2.14 36.68
CA GLU A 488 -7.52 -0.87 36.57
C GLU A 488 -6.32 -1.02 35.61
N PRO A 489 -6.55 -0.96 34.28
CA PRO A 489 -5.47 -1.05 33.31
C PRO A 489 -4.51 0.14 33.43
N PHE A 490 -3.22 -0.16 33.41
CA PHE A 490 -2.15 0.82 33.54
C PHE A 490 -1.06 0.52 32.50
N ILE A 491 -1.18 1.13 31.31
CA ILE A 491 -0.47 0.72 30.10
C ILE A 491 0.41 1.87 29.60
N LEU A 492 1.69 1.56 29.37
CA LEU A 492 2.64 2.47 28.75
C LEU A 492 3.04 1.90 27.38
N ILE A 493 2.76 2.64 26.31
CA ILE A 493 3.01 2.20 24.93
C ILE A 493 4.46 2.53 24.55
N ASP A 494 5.29 1.51 24.44
CA ASP A 494 6.67 1.59 23.96
C ASP A 494 6.80 0.86 22.62
N VAL A 495 7.10 1.62 21.57
CA VAL A 495 7.31 1.11 20.21
C VAL A 495 8.77 1.37 19.84
N PRO A 496 9.54 0.35 19.43
CA PRO A 496 10.94 0.53 19.08
C PRO A 496 11.08 1.37 17.80
N ALA A 497 12.22 2.04 17.62
CA ALA A 497 12.41 3.02 16.54
C ALA A 497 12.27 2.40 15.14
N GLU A 498 12.64 1.14 14.98
CA GLU A 498 12.50 0.37 13.74
C GLU A 498 11.04 0.09 13.34
N ASP A 499 10.11 0.17 14.29
CA ASP A 499 8.68 -0.07 14.08
C ASP A 499 7.87 1.24 14.06
N VAL A 500 8.54 2.40 14.02
CA VAL A 500 7.92 3.72 13.86
C VAL A 500 8.42 4.32 12.54
N TRP A 501 7.48 4.73 11.67
CA TRP A 501 7.79 5.20 10.31
C TRP A 501 8.79 6.37 10.24
N ASP A 502 8.88 7.20 11.29
CA ASP A 502 9.82 8.33 11.38
C ASP A 502 11.19 7.98 12.01
N GLY A 503 11.37 6.72 12.42
CA GLY A 503 12.60 6.20 12.98
C GLY A 503 12.93 6.67 14.39
N ILE A 504 11.97 7.19 15.15
CA ILE A 504 12.17 7.67 16.52
C ILE A 504 11.37 6.79 17.50
N ARG A 505 12.04 6.24 18.53
CA ARG A 505 11.42 5.34 19.51
C ARG A 505 10.32 6.01 20.32
N GLY A 506 9.30 5.23 20.64
CA GLY A 506 8.27 5.51 21.64
C GLY A 506 7.04 6.15 21.01
N ALA A 507 5.88 5.70 21.48
CA ALA A 507 4.62 6.35 21.15
C ALA A 507 4.58 7.74 21.79
N VAL A 508 4.00 8.70 21.08
CA VAL A 508 3.74 10.04 21.61
C VAL A 508 2.26 10.16 21.97
N HIS A 509 1.64 11.30 21.67
CA HIS A 509 0.35 11.68 22.22
C HIS A 509 -0.82 10.82 21.69
N HIS A 510 -1.47 10.07 22.60
CA HIS A 510 -2.69 9.27 22.43
C HIS A 510 -2.77 8.46 21.12
N TRP A 511 -1.71 7.71 20.82
CA TRP A 511 -1.59 6.87 19.60
C TRP A 511 -2.67 5.81 19.47
N ASP A 512 -3.15 5.29 20.60
CA ASP A 512 -4.17 4.24 20.74
C ASP A 512 -5.56 4.63 20.25
N GLN A 513 -5.81 5.92 19.97
CA GLN A 513 -7.10 6.37 19.44
C GLN A 513 -7.25 6.14 17.93
N ASN A 514 -6.13 6.09 17.22
CA ASN A 514 -6.10 6.05 15.76
C ASN A 514 -6.39 4.64 15.24
N GLY A 515 -6.93 4.56 14.03
CA GLY A 515 -7.09 3.32 13.27
C GLY A 515 -6.87 3.59 11.78
N LEU A 516 -6.52 2.55 11.04
CA LEU A 516 -6.15 2.66 9.63
C LEU A 516 -7.39 2.89 8.74
N SER A 517 -7.30 3.84 7.80
CA SER A 517 -8.26 3.91 6.69
C SER A 517 -7.97 2.76 5.73
N LYS A 518 -8.80 1.71 5.76
CA LYS A 518 -8.57 0.52 4.94
C LYS A 518 -8.64 0.83 3.44
N THR A 519 -7.54 0.68 2.72
CA THR A 519 -7.50 0.52 1.27
C THR A 519 -7.71 -0.97 0.96
N ASP A 520 -8.97 -1.35 0.78
CA ASP A 520 -9.34 -2.74 0.58
C ASP A 520 -9.33 -3.10 -0.92
N GLU A 521 -8.42 -3.98 -1.33
CA GLU A 521 -8.58 -4.70 -2.60
C GLU A 521 -9.37 -5.99 -2.37
N VAL A 522 -10.54 -6.08 -3.02
CA VAL A 522 -11.46 -7.19 -2.84
C VAL A 522 -11.46 -8.11 -4.06
N ILE A 523 -11.25 -9.41 -3.85
CA ILE A 523 -11.42 -10.45 -4.86
C ILE A 523 -12.68 -11.26 -4.51
N ILE A 524 -13.58 -11.43 -5.46
CA ILE A 524 -14.80 -12.24 -5.26
C ILE A 524 -14.65 -13.54 -6.04
N GLY A 525 -14.54 -14.66 -5.31
CA GLY A 525 -14.33 -16.01 -5.83
C GLY A 525 -12.90 -16.52 -5.65
N GLY A 526 -12.71 -17.55 -4.82
CA GLY A 526 -11.44 -18.23 -4.51
C GLY A 526 -11.12 -19.43 -5.42
N GLY A 527 -11.55 -19.39 -6.68
CA GLY A 527 -11.18 -20.38 -7.70
C GLY A 527 -9.75 -20.16 -8.25
N ILE A 528 -9.38 -20.88 -9.33
CA ILE A 528 -8.07 -20.74 -9.98
C ILE A 528 -7.75 -19.25 -10.28
N SER A 529 -8.68 -18.53 -10.94
CA SER A 529 -8.50 -17.12 -11.27
C SER A 529 -8.30 -16.24 -10.04
N GLY A 530 -9.11 -16.40 -8.99
CA GLY A 530 -9.02 -15.58 -7.77
C GLY A 530 -7.77 -15.86 -6.96
N CYS A 531 -7.40 -17.13 -6.79
CA CYS A 531 -6.13 -17.47 -6.13
C CYS A 531 -4.93 -16.97 -6.92
N THR A 532 -4.94 -17.08 -8.26
CA THR A 532 -3.87 -16.49 -9.08
C THR A 532 -3.86 -14.96 -8.97
N ALA A 533 -5.02 -14.29 -8.91
CA ALA A 533 -5.11 -12.84 -8.75
C ALA A 533 -4.46 -12.36 -7.45
N TYR A 534 -4.80 -13.01 -6.33
CA TYR A 534 -4.16 -12.73 -5.04
C TYR A 534 -2.63 -12.84 -5.12
N LEU A 535 -2.11 -13.97 -5.65
CA LEU A 535 -0.66 -14.20 -5.72
C LEU A 535 0.05 -13.23 -6.67
N GLN A 536 -0.57 -12.90 -7.80
CA GLN A 536 -0.02 -11.93 -8.75
C GLN A 536 0.01 -10.51 -8.16
N LEU A 537 -1.06 -10.09 -7.47
CA LEU A 537 -1.13 -8.79 -6.80
C LEU A 537 -0.04 -8.68 -5.72
N LYS A 538 0.06 -9.66 -4.81
CA LYS A 538 1.12 -9.69 -3.79
C LYS A 538 2.53 -9.67 -4.39
N LYS A 539 2.72 -10.27 -5.57
CA LYS A 539 4.03 -10.30 -6.23
C LYS A 539 4.40 -8.97 -6.91
N HIS A 540 3.44 -8.34 -7.58
CA HIS A 540 3.73 -7.28 -8.56
C HIS A 540 3.34 -5.89 -8.11
N LEU A 541 2.38 -5.73 -7.20
CA LEU A 541 2.00 -4.41 -6.73
C LEU A 541 3.21 -3.73 -6.09
N PRO A 542 3.50 -2.46 -6.45
CA PRO A 542 4.47 -1.68 -5.70
C PRO A 542 4.03 -1.53 -4.26
N LYS A 543 4.97 -1.45 -3.32
CA LYS A 543 4.62 -1.03 -1.97
C LYS A 543 3.99 0.38 -2.03
N PRO A 544 2.89 0.63 -1.31
CA PRO A 544 2.37 1.96 -1.03
C PRO A 544 3.50 2.95 -0.67
N PRO A 545 3.35 4.26 -0.93
CA PRO A 545 4.36 5.27 -0.63
C PRO A 545 4.70 5.42 0.86
N THR A 546 3.92 4.79 1.74
CA THR A 546 4.08 4.75 3.19
C THR A 546 5.00 3.57 3.59
N PRO A 547 5.98 3.74 4.50
CA PRO A 547 7.07 2.76 4.67
C PRO A 547 6.67 1.36 5.18
N ASP A 548 5.46 1.18 5.72
CA ASP A 548 5.06 -0.03 6.46
C ASP A 548 3.72 -0.67 6.04
N GLU A 549 3.07 -0.19 4.98
CA GLU A 549 1.79 -0.76 4.52
C GLU A 549 2.01 -1.76 3.38
N ASP A 550 1.62 -3.01 3.59
CA ASP A 550 1.36 -3.94 2.49
C ASP A 550 -0.09 -3.75 2.03
N HIS A 551 -0.34 -3.89 0.72
CA HIS A 551 -1.69 -3.98 0.17
C HIS A 551 -2.54 -5.04 0.91
N GLU A 552 -3.69 -4.64 1.48
CA GLU A 552 -4.65 -5.54 2.14
C GLU A 552 -5.60 -6.14 1.08
N ILE A 553 -5.44 -7.44 0.83
CA ILE A 553 -6.17 -8.15 -0.23
C ILE A 553 -7.04 -9.22 0.42
N THR A 554 -8.36 -9.08 0.29
CA THR A 554 -9.32 -10.04 0.84
C THR A 554 -10.04 -10.81 -0.27
N ILE A 555 -10.08 -12.15 -0.15
CA ILE A 555 -10.88 -13.01 -1.02
C ILE A 555 -12.21 -13.34 -0.32
N TYR A 556 -13.33 -12.93 -0.90
CA TYR A 556 -14.65 -13.44 -0.50
C TYR A 556 -15.01 -14.67 -1.31
N GLU A 557 -15.10 -15.81 -0.64
CA GLU A 557 -15.51 -17.08 -1.24
C GLU A 557 -16.86 -17.51 -0.66
N ALA A 558 -17.79 -17.92 -1.53
CA ALA A 558 -19.15 -18.25 -1.15
C ALA A 558 -19.26 -19.58 -0.38
N TYR A 559 -18.22 -20.41 -0.41
CA TYR A 559 -18.21 -21.74 0.17
C TYR A 559 -16.96 -21.96 1.03
N ASP A 560 -17.07 -22.77 2.09
CA ASP A 560 -15.89 -23.16 2.85
C ASP A 560 -14.93 -23.94 1.93
N THR A 561 -13.70 -23.47 1.86
CA THR A 561 -12.63 -23.99 1.00
C THR A 561 -11.34 -24.15 1.80
N ASN A 562 -11.44 -24.82 2.97
CA ASN A 562 -10.29 -25.24 3.74
C ASN A 562 -9.28 -26.01 2.85
N LYS A 563 -7.99 -25.72 3.02
CA LYS A 563 -6.86 -26.33 2.28
C LYS A 563 -6.79 -27.86 2.36
N ASP A 564 -7.41 -28.44 3.38
CA ASP A 564 -7.46 -29.88 3.61
C ASP A 564 -8.76 -30.54 3.13
N THR A 565 -9.71 -29.77 2.56
CA THR A 565 -11.01 -30.31 2.12
C THR A 565 -10.82 -31.38 1.03
N THR A 566 -11.22 -32.62 1.34
CA THR A 566 -11.14 -33.76 0.41
C THR A 566 -12.48 -34.03 -0.28
N CYS A 567 -12.51 -34.93 -1.28
CA CYS A 567 -13.74 -35.23 -2.03
C CYS A 567 -14.85 -35.89 -1.19
N ASP A 568 -14.49 -36.50 -0.06
CA ASP A 568 -15.33 -37.44 0.70
C ASP A 568 -16.04 -36.80 1.91
N GLU A 569 -15.68 -35.59 2.33
CA GLU A 569 -16.13 -34.93 3.57
C GLU A 569 -17.37 -34.02 3.41
N ARG A 570 -18.33 -34.35 2.52
CA ARG A 570 -19.42 -33.42 2.16
C ARG A 570 -20.70 -33.51 3.00
N ASP A 571 -21.27 -32.33 3.30
CA ASP A 571 -22.72 -32.10 3.45
C ASP A 571 -23.28 -31.28 2.25
N GLY A 572 -24.38 -31.73 1.62
CA GLY A 572 -25.18 -30.95 0.65
C GLY A 572 -24.90 -31.13 -0.86
N PRO A 573 -25.92 -30.94 -1.76
CA PRO A 573 -25.89 -31.41 -3.15
C PRO A 573 -25.37 -30.42 -4.23
N THR A 574 -24.83 -29.24 -3.87
CA THR A 574 -24.35 -28.25 -4.87
C THR A 574 -23.00 -27.59 -4.65
N HIS A 575 -22.22 -27.98 -3.64
CA HIS A 575 -20.85 -27.46 -3.53
C HIS A 575 -20.07 -27.83 -4.79
N SER A 576 -19.59 -26.80 -5.51
CA SER A 576 -18.85 -26.86 -6.79
C SER A 576 -18.07 -28.16 -6.92
N SER A 577 -18.68 -29.17 -7.55
CA SER A 577 -18.03 -30.46 -7.81
C SER A 577 -16.74 -30.27 -8.61
N THR A 578 -16.61 -29.13 -9.29
CA THR A 578 -15.43 -28.65 -10.02
C THR A 578 -14.21 -28.34 -9.15
N LEU A 579 -14.37 -27.95 -7.87
CA LEU A 579 -13.23 -27.66 -6.99
C LEU A 579 -12.58 -28.92 -6.41
N ILE A 580 -13.33 -30.03 -6.27
CA ILE A 580 -12.87 -31.20 -5.48
C ILE A 580 -13.05 -32.56 -6.19
N VAL A 581 -14.04 -32.77 -7.07
CA VAL A 581 -14.20 -34.08 -7.79
C VAL A 581 -13.13 -34.27 -8.88
N GLY A 582 -12.40 -33.20 -9.24
CA GLY A 582 -11.29 -33.30 -10.19
C GLY A 582 -11.77 -33.69 -11.59
N GLY A 583 -12.36 -32.74 -12.33
CA GLY A 583 -12.28 -32.87 -13.79
C GLY A 583 -10.80 -32.89 -14.21
N GLY A 584 -10.43 -33.77 -15.13
CA GLY A 584 -9.12 -33.71 -15.77
C GLY A 584 -8.95 -32.36 -16.47
N LEU A 585 -7.81 -31.70 -16.23
CA LEU A 585 -7.48 -30.38 -16.77
C LEU A 585 -6.18 -30.47 -17.56
N GLY A 586 -6.20 -29.92 -18.78
CA GLY A 586 -4.98 -29.63 -19.55
C GLY A 586 -4.56 -28.17 -19.34
N ILE A 587 -3.30 -27.95 -19.01
CA ILE A 587 -2.68 -26.62 -18.94
C ILE A 587 -1.62 -26.55 -20.03
N GLY A 588 -1.83 -25.68 -21.01
CA GLY A 588 -0.87 -25.48 -22.10
C GLY A 588 0.38 -24.72 -21.65
N PRO A 589 1.49 -24.79 -22.42
CA PRO A 589 2.73 -24.07 -22.14
C PRO A 589 2.55 -22.56 -21.89
N ASN A 590 1.62 -21.91 -22.58
CA ASN A 590 1.28 -20.50 -22.32
C ASN A 590 0.84 -20.26 -20.86
N GLY A 591 0.00 -21.12 -20.31
CA GLY A 591 -0.43 -21.05 -18.91
C GLY A 591 0.65 -21.49 -17.92
N LEU A 592 1.41 -22.54 -18.26
CA LEU A 592 2.55 -22.98 -17.43
C LEU A 592 3.65 -21.91 -17.35
N ASN A 593 3.86 -21.13 -18.42
CA ASN A 593 4.80 -20.01 -18.42
C ASN A 593 4.32 -18.85 -17.52
N VAL A 594 3.00 -18.62 -17.38
CA VAL A 594 2.47 -17.69 -16.36
C VAL A 594 2.85 -18.19 -14.96
N LEU A 595 2.65 -19.48 -14.68
CA LEU A 595 3.01 -20.08 -13.39
C LEU A 595 4.52 -20.04 -13.15
N LYS A 596 5.35 -20.32 -14.17
CA LYS A 596 6.82 -20.20 -14.12
C LYS A 596 7.24 -18.79 -13.71
N ARG A 597 6.61 -17.77 -14.32
CA ARG A 597 6.89 -16.37 -14.00
C ARG A 597 6.34 -15.97 -12.64
N LEU A 598 5.23 -16.55 -12.17
CA LEU A 598 4.67 -16.28 -10.85
C LEU A 598 5.56 -16.88 -9.74
N ASP A 599 5.84 -18.18 -9.79
CA ASP A 599 6.67 -18.91 -8.82
C ASP A 599 7.10 -20.25 -9.45
N GLU A 600 8.41 -20.47 -9.59
CA GLU A 600 8.94 -21.69 -10.19
C GLU A 600 8.71 -22.93 -9.29
N ASP A 601 8.70 -22.76 -7.97
CA ASP A 601 8.42 -23.85 -7.04
C ASP A 601 6.93 -24.23 -7.08
N LEU A 602 6.03 -23.25 -7.24
CA LEU A 602 4.62 -23.49 -7.53
C LEU A 602 4.44 -24.31 -8.81
N LEU A 603 5.13 -23.95 -9.89
CA LEU A 603 5.10 -24.71 -11.13
C LEU A 603 5.56 -26.16 -10.90
N ARG A 604 6.70 -26.35 -10.23
CA ARG A 604 7.24 -27.69 -9.92
C ARG A 604 6.28 -28.53 -9.10
N GLU A 605 5.63 -27.96 -8.10
CA GLU A 605 4.62 -28.66 -7.28
C GLU A 605 3.38 -29.05 -8.09
N ILE A 606 2.89 -28.15 -8.94
CA ILE A 606 1.76 -28.44 -9.83
C ILE A 606 2.12 -29.58 -10.78
N VAL A 607 3.31 -29.53 -11.40
CA VAL A 607 3.81 -30.58 -12.29
C VAL A 607 3.99 -31.91 -11.55
N ARG A 608 4.48 -31.87 -10.30
CA ARG A 608 4.71 -33.06 -9.45
C ARG A 608 3.47 -33.92 -9.24
N GLY A 609 2.28 -33.30 -9.15
CA GLY A 609 1.00 -33.99 -9.05
C GLY A 609 0.21 -34.05 -10.36
N GLY A 610 0.85 -33.72 -11.48
CA GLY A 610 0.32 -33.91 -12.82
C GLY A 610 1.17 -34.88 -13.65
N TYR A 611 0.87 -34.91 -14.94
CA TYR A 611 1.55 -35.72 -15.94
C TYR A 611 1.85 -34.91 -17.19
N VAL A 612 3.08 -35.00 -17.65
CA VAL A 612 3.62 -34.23 -18.76
C VAL A 612 3.22 -34.88 -20.09
N VAL A 613 2.64 -34.09 -20.98
CA VAL A 613 2.01 -34.53 -22.25
C VAL A 613 2.62 -33.78 -23.42
N PRO A 614 3.69 -34.31 -24.06
CA PRO A 614 4.23 -33.75 -25.31
C PRO A 614 3.34 -34.00 -26.52
N THR A 615 2.43 -34.98 -26.47
CA THR A 615 1.65 -35.39 -27.65
C THR A 615 0.16 -35.50 -27.38
N SER A 616 -0.62 -34.97 -28.32
CA SER A 616 -2.07 -35.10 -28.36
C SER A 616 -2.48 -35.96 -29.54
N ASN A 617 -3.11 -37.11 -29.27
CA ASN A 617 -3.52 -38.09 -30.28
C ASN A 617 -5.03 -37.99 -30.54
N MET A 618 -5.45 -37.85 -31.81
CA MET A 618 -6.84 -38.03 -32.21
C MET A 618 -7.04 -39.42 -32.81
N LYS A 619 -8.00 -40.20 -32.29
CA LYS A 619 -8.32 -41.56 -32.73
C LYS A 619 -9.78 -41.67 -33.15
N ASN A 620 -10.09 -42.66 -33.99
CA ASN A 620 -11.47 -43.06 -34.27
C ASN A 620 -12.04 -43.98 -33.17
N LYS A 621 -13.34 -44.30 -33.24
CA LYS A 621 -14.02 -45.17 -32.25
C LYS A 621 -13.46 -46.58 -32.09
N ASN A 622 -12.58 -47.03 -33.00
CA ASN A 622 -11.91 -48.33 -32.92
C ASN A 622 -10.49 -48.23 -32.36
N GLY A 623 -10.04 -47.04 -31.94
CA GLY A 623 -8.69 -46.81 -31.42
C GLY A 623 -7.63 -46.58 -32.50
N HIS A 624 -7.98 -46.47 -33.79
CA HIS A 624 -6.99 -46.16 -34.83
C HIS A 624 -6.62 -44.68 -34.78
N LEU A 625 -5.30 -44.41 -34.76
CA LEU A 625 -4.74 -43.06 -34.81
C LEU A 625 -5.07 -42.38 -36.15
N LEU A 626 -5.65 -41.19 -36.07
CA LEU A 626 -5.95 -40.34 -37.22
C LEU A 626 -4.93 -39.20 -37.33
N ILE A 627 -4.65 -38.52 -36.22
CA ILE A 627 -3.72 -37.37 -36.15
C ILE A 627 -2.92 -37.47 -34.85
N ARG A 628 -1.63 -37.17 -34.94
CA ARG A 628 -0.77 -36.89 -33.79
C ARG A 628 -0.32 -35.44 -33.85
N MET A 629 -0.56 -34.69 -32.77
CA MET A 629 -0.24 -33.27 -32.65
C MET A 629 0.79 -33.06 -31.55
N ASP A 630 1.72 -32.14 -31.79
CA ASP A 630 2.67 -31.66 -30.79
C ASP A 630 1.94 -30.77 -29.77
N ALA A 631 2.10 -31.07 -28.49
CA ALA A 631 1.48 -30.35 -27.38
C ALA A 631 2.52 -29.53 -26.57
N SER A 632 3.60 -29.14 -27.22
CA SER A 632 4.73 -28.40 -26.64
C SER A 632 4.84 -26.98 -27.20
N ASP A 633 5.57 -26.11 -26.50
CA ASP A 633 6.01 -24.84 -27.07
C ASP A 633 7.21 -25.02 -28.02
N GLU A 634 7.57 -23.95 -28.72
CA GLU A 634 8.80 -23.90 -29.50
C GLU A 634 9.98 -23.55 -28.60
N SER A 635 11.01 -24.40 -28.63
CA SER A 635 12.25 -24.11 -27.92
C SER A 635 12.90 -22.83 -28.46
N THR A 636 13.22 -21.91 -27.56
CA THR A 636 13.89 -20.63 -27.81
C THR A 636 15.38 -20.78 -28.18
N SER A 637 15.94 -21.99 -28.06
CA SER A 637 17.36 -22.29 -28.22
C SER A 637 17.61 -23.73 -28.66
N PRO A 638 18.64 -24.03 -29.47
CA PRO A 638 19.01 -25.40 -29.82
C PRO A 638 19.28 -26.31 -28.59
N ASN A 639 19.59 -25.73 -27.43
CA ASN A 639 19.97 -26.45 -26.21
C ASN A 639 18.90 -26.43 -25.10
N GLU A 640 17.75 -25.79 -25.32
CA GLU A 640 16.67 -25.74 -24.33
C GLU A 640 15.58 -26.76 -24.69
N LEU A 641 15.09 -27.50 -23.70
CA LEU A 641 14.01 -28.47 -23.90
C LEU A 641 12.67 -27.73 -23.99
N PRO A 642 11.79 -28.10 -24.94
CA PRO A 642 10.47 -27.48 -25.04
C PRO A 642 9.62 -27.84 -23.82
N MET A 643 8.85 -26.87 -23.34
CA MET A 643 7.87 -27.09 -22.28
C MET A 643 6.65 -27.80 -22.86
N HIS A 644 6.20 -28.85 -22.18
CA HIS A 644 5.07 -29.64 -22.63
C HIS A 644 3.79 -29.28 -21.87
N MET A 645 2.63 -29.56 -22.47
CA MET A 645 1.34 -29.48 -21.79
C MET A 645 1.32 -30.36 -20.53
N LEU A 646 0.65 -29.89 -19.48
CA LEU A 646 0.42 -30.66 -18.27
C LEU A 646 -1.03 -31.13 -18.20
N GLY A 647 -1.24 -32.44 -18.07
CA GLY A 647 -2.51 -33.00 -17.64
C GLY A 647 -2.52 -33.20 -16.12
N CYS A 648 -3.51 -32.69 -15.41
CA CYS A 648 -3.64 -32.90 -13.95
C CYS A 648 -5.10 -32.91 -13.51
N SER A 649 -5.37 -33.19 -12.24
CA SER A 649 -6.69 -32.95 -11.67
C SER A 649 -6.87 -31.45 -11.40
N ARG A 650 -8.06 -30.91 -11.71
CA ARG A 650 -8.40 -29.52 -11.39
C ARG A 650 -8.24 -29.19 -9.90
N HIS A 651 -8.57 -30.15 -9.03
CA HIS A 651 -8.42 -30.02 -7.58
C HIS A 651 -6.96 -29.84 -7.17
N TRP A 652 -6.06 -30.68 -7.70
CA TRP A 652 -4.63 -30.55 -7.41
C TRP A 652 -4.09 -29.18 -7.79
N PHE A 653 -4.42 -28.71 -8.99
CA PHE A 653 -3.99 -27.39 -9.45
C PHE A 653 -4.51 -26.25 -8.56
N TRP A 654 -5.80 -26.27 -8.23
CA TRP A 654 -6.38 -25.30 -7.31
C TRP A 654 -5.73 -25.36 -5.91
N ARG A 655 -5.53 -26.56 -5.36
CA ARG A 655 -4.92 -26.74 -4.04
C ARG A 655 -3.53 -26.14 -3.97
N CYS A 656 -2.69 -26.35 -4.99
CA CYS A 656 -1.35 -25.75 -5.07
C CYS A 656 -1.37 -24.21 -5.02
N LEU A 657 -2.40 -23.58 -5.57
CA LEU A 657 -2.61 -22.13 -5.46
C LEU A 657 -3.15 -21.76 -4.06
N ARG A 658 -4.19 -22.43 -3.59
CA ARG A 658 -4.88 -22.15 -2.32
C ARG A 658 -3.97 -22.26 -1.09
N VAL A 659 -3.05 -23.22 -1.06
CA VAL A 659 -2.13 -23.42 0.09
C VAL A 659 -1.13 -22.28 0.27
N ARG A 660 -0.93 -21.44 -0.77
CA ARG A 660 -0.05 -20.26 -0.71
C ARG A 660 -0.75 -19.02 -0.19
N ILE A 661 -2.04 -19.10 0.11
CA ILE A 661 -2.86 -17.98 0.58
C ILE A 661 -3.16 -18.19 2.07
N PRO A 662 -2.83 -17.22 2.94
CA PRO A 662 -3.17 -17.28 4.36
C PRO A 662 -4.68 -17.41 4.58
N ASP A 663 -5.08 -18.25 5.54
CA ASP A 663 -6.51 -18.47 5.84
C ASP A 663 -7.21 -17.18 6.32
N ARG A 664 -6.48 -16.23 6.91
CA ARG A 664 -6.99 -14.91 7.32
C ARG A 664 -7.42 -14.01 6.17
N ASP A 665 -6.88 -14.22 4.98
CA ASP A 665 -7.14 -13.37 3.80
C ASP A 665 -8.31 -13.94 2.95
N ILE A 666 -8.95 -15.02 3.42
CA ILE A 666 -10.10 -15.64 2.76
C ILE A 666 -11.28 -15.65 3.72
N VAL A 667 -12.32 -14.89 3.37
CA VAL A 667 -13.56 -14.81 4.12
C VAL A 667 -14.62 -15.67 3.45
N THR A 668 -15.11 -16.68 4.18
CA THR A 668 -16.19 -17.55 3.69
C THR A 668 -17.53 -16.83 3.83
N LYS A 669 -17.89 -16.03 2.82
CA LYS A 669 -19.15 -15.30 2.73
C LYS A 669 -19.65 -15.24 1.29
N ARG A 670 -20.96 -15.40 1.14
CA ARG A 670 -21.62 -15.29 -0.15
C ARG A 670 -21.96 -13.83 -0.44
N VAL A 671 -21.39 -13.29 -1.52
CA VAL A 671 -21.75 -11.96 -2.02
C VAL A 671 -23.11 -12.01 -2.69
N ALA A 672 -23.99 -11.07 -2.33
CA ALA A 672 -25.32 -10.88 -2.92
C ALA A 672 -25.29 -9.86 -4.07
N GLU A 673 -24.57 -8.76 -3.89
CA GLU A 673 -24.53 -7.64 -4.83
C GLU A 673 -23.18 -6.91 -4.75
N VAL A 674 -22.74 -6.34 -5.87
CA VAL A 674 -21.63 -5.40 -5.94
C VAL A 674 -22.12 -4.13 -6.62
N VAL A 675 -21.89 -3.00 -5.98
CA VAL A 675 -22.28 -1.68 -6.48
C VAL A 675 -21.04 -0.93 -6.93
N ALA A 676 -20.93 -0.70 -8.25
CA ALA A 676 -19.85 0.04 -8.88
C ALA A 676 -20.10 1.55 -8.79
N ASN A 677 -19.75 2.18 -7.67
CA ASN A 677 -19.99 3.60 -7.44
C ASN A 677 -19.14 4.47 -8.36
N PRO A 678 -19.64 5.53 -9.00
CA PRO A 678 -18.82 6.44 -9.80
C PRO A 678 -18.03 7.44 -8.93
N ASN A 679 -18.64 7.96 -7.85
CA ASN A 679 -18.12 9.08 -7.07
C ASN A 679 -17.61 8.70 -5.66
N GLY A 680 -17.41 7.40 -5.39
CA GLY A 680 -16.93 6.88 -4.11
C GLY A 680 -16.40 5.45 -4.24
N ARG A 681 -16.08 4.79 -3.12
CA ARG A 681 -15.62 3.39 -3.12
C ARG A 681 -16.71 2.43 -3.57
N ASN A 682 -16.30 1.31 -4.17
CA ASN A 682 -17.22 0.25 -4.58
C ASN A 682 -17.75 -0.47 -3.33
N VAL A 683 -19.00 -0.93 -3.36
CA VAL A 683 -19.65 -1.53 -2.19
C VAL A 683 -20.00 -2.99 -2.47
N VAL A 684 -19.66 -3.89 -1.55
CA VAL A 684 -19.91 -5.33 -1.62
C VAL A 684 -20.94 -5.70 -0.54
N HIS A 685 -22.12 -6.16 -0.97
CA HIS A 685 -23.20 -6.61 -0.08
C HIS A 685 -23.23 -8.13 0.02
N PHE A 686 -23.51 -8.65 1.21
CA PHE A 686 -23.53 -10.09 1.49
C PHE A 686 -24.94 -10.66 1.57
N ALA A 687 -25.08 -11.94 1.25
CA ALA A 687 -26.37 -12.64 1.24
C ALA A 687 -26.90 -13.01 2.63
N ASP A 688 -26.08 -12.82 3.67
CA ASP A 688 -26.43 -13.00 5.07
C ASP A 688 -26.83 -11.69 5.77
N ASP A 689 -27.02 -10.62 4.99
CA ASP A 689 -27.32 -9.27 5.44
C ASP A 689 -26.27 -8.68 6.42
N SER A 690 -25.05 -9.23 6.42
CA SER A 690 -23.94 -8.64 7.18
C SER A 690 -23.51 -7.28 6.60
N PRO A 691 -22.88 -6.39 7.42
CA PRO A 691 -22.51 -5.05 6.97
C PRO A 691 -21.71 -5.09 5.66
N PRO A 692 -22.01 -4.19 4.71
CA PRO A 692 -21.32 -4.16 3.44
C PRO A 692 -19.86 -3.74 3.62
N VAL A 693 -19.02 -4.12 2.66
CA VAL A 693 -17.60 -3.75 2.63
C VAL A 693 -17.34 -2.80 1.49
N GLU A 694 -16.57 -1.75 1.76
CA GLU A 694 -16.15 -0.78 0.75
C GLU A 694 -14.75 -1.14 0.23
N ALA A 695 -14.53 -0.97 -1.07
CA ALA A 695 -13.27 -1.33 -1.72
C ALA A 695 -12.91 -0.37 -2.86
N ASP A 696 -11.63 -0.08 -3.03
CA ASP A 696 -11.13 0.75 -4.13
C ASP A 696 -11.06 -0.05 -5.45
N LEU A 697 -10.73 -1.34 -5.34
CA LEU A 697 -10.68 -2.29 -6.43
C LEU A 697 -11.48 -3.54 -6.09
N VAL A 698 -12.40 -3.92 -6.97
CA VAL A 698 -13.10 -5.22 -6.90
C VAL A 698 -12.74 -6.07 -8.12
N ILE A 699 -12.15 -7.24 -7.90
CA ILE A 699 -11.85 -8.22 -8.95
C ILE A 699 -12.90 -9.35 -8.90
N GLY A 700 -13.73 -9.42 -9.94
CA GLY A 700 -14.68 -10.50 -10.15
C GLY A 700 -14.01 -11.75 -10.73
N ALA A 701 -13.85 -12.77 -9.90
CA ALA A 701 -13.34 -14.10 -10.25
C ALA A 701 -14.33 -15.23 -9.88
N ASP A 702 -15.62 -14.88 -9.74
CA ASP A 702 -16.73 -15.72 -9.27
C ASP A 702 -17.34 -16.62 -10.36
N GLY A 703 -16.73 -16.61 -11.54
CA GLY A 703 -17.01 -17.52 -12.65
C GLY A 703 -18.26 -17.19 -13.44
N LEU A 704 -18.65 -18.11 -14.32
CA LEU A 704 -19.71 -17.92 -15.33
C LEU A 704 -21.06 -17.43 -14.75
N LYS A 705 -21.44 -17.94 -13.58
CA LYS A 705 -22.71 -17.63 -12.91
C LYS A 705 -22.54 -16.57 -11.82
N GLY A 706 -21.42 -15.86 -11.87
CA GLY A 706 -21.05 -14.80 -10.96
C GLY A 706 -22.05 -13.66 -10.93
N ILE A 707 -22.13 -12.99 -9.78
CA ILE A 707 -22.94 -11.80 -9.54
C ILE A 707 -22.18 -10.54 -9.91
N VAL A 708 -20.83 -10.55 -9.88
CA VAL A 708 -20.02 -9.32 -10.05
C VAL A 708 -20.24 -8.69 -11.42
N LYS A 709 -20.47 -9.51 -12.45
CA LYS A 709 -20.78 -9.01 -13.80
C LYS A 709 -22.00 -8.10 -13.86
N ARG A 710 -22.94 -8.20 -12.91
CA ARG A 710 -24.13 -7.33 -12.85
C ARG A 710 -23.75 -5.89 -12.49
N ALA A 711 -22.70 -5.70 -11.70
CA ALA A 711 -22.19 -4.38 -11.31
C ALA A 711 -21.71 -3.56 -12.52
N LEU A 712 -21.34 -4.21 -13.62
CA LEU A 712 -20.95 -3.53 -14.86
C LEU A 712 -22.17 -2.98 -15.63
N PHE A 713 -23.37 -3.54 -15.39
CA PHE A 713 -24.60 -3.22 -16.12
C PHE A 713 -25.81 -2.97 -15.17
N PRO A 714 -25.71 -2.04 -14.20
CA PRO A 714 -26.75 -1.77 -13.19
C PRO A 714 -28.09 -1.28 -13.78
N GLU A 715 -28.06 -0.75 -15.00
CA GLU A 715 -29.25 -0.27 -15.72
C GLU A 715 -30.16 -1.43 -16.18
N ALA A 716 -29.62 -2.65 -16.23
CA ALA A 716 -30.35 -3.84 -16.63
C ALA A 716 -30.94 -4.51 -15.38
N GLY A 717 -32.27 -4.46 -15.22
CA GLY A 717 -32.97 -5.08 -14.09
C GLY A 717 -32.87 -6.61 -14.02
N GLU A 718 -32.43 -7.26 -15.09
CA GLU A 718 -32.03 -8.67 -15.16
C GLU A 718 -30.68 -8.80 -15.86
N ASP A 719 -29.98 -9.94 -15.67
CA ASP A 719 -28.69 -10.21 -16.29
C ASP A 719 -28.79 -10.11 -17.84
N PRO A 720 -28.22 -9.07 -18.47
CA PRO A 720 -28.36 -8.84 -19.90
C PRO A 720 -27.53 -9.84 -20.73
N PHE A 721 -26.61 -10.57 -20.09
CA PHE A 721 -25.71 -11.52 -20.72
C PHE A 721 -25.75 -12.87 -19.99
N PRO A 722 -26.91 -13.57 -19.98
CA PRO A 722 -27.07 -14.81 -19.25
C PRO A 722 -26.25 -15.94 -19.89
N PRO A 723 -25.72 -16.88 -19.09
CA PRO A 723 -25.06 -18.07 -19.61
C PRO A 723 -25.95 -18.88 -20.56
N HIS A 724 -25.38 -19.35 -21.67
CA HIS A 724 -26.06 -20.15 -22.68
C HIS A 724 -25.65 -21.62 -22.59
N TYR A 725 -26.62 -22.53 -22.57
CA TYR A 725 -26.36 -23.97 -22.62
C TYR A 725 -26.11 -24.43 -24.06
N GLU A 726 -25.00 -25.11 -24.31
CA GLU A 726 -24.57 -25.45 -25.68
C GLU A 726 -25.17 -26.76 -26.24
N GLY A 727 -26.09 -27.39 -25.50
CA GLY A 727 -26.67 -28.70 -25.87
C GLY A 727 -25.69 -29.87 -25.72
N LEU A 728 -24.64 -29.70 -24.91
CA LEU A 728 -23.63 -30.72 -24.64
C LEU A 728 -23.45 -30.91 -23.14
N SER A 729 -23.23 -32.16 -22.73
CA SER A 729 -22.92 -32.48 -21.34
C SER A 729 -21.72 -33.43 -21.25
N GLY A 730 -20.89 -33.18 -20.25
CA GLY A 730 -19.70 -33.98 -19.96
C GLY A 730 -19.89 -34.90 -18.77
N VAL A 731 -19.25 -36.07 -18.80
CA VAL A 731 -19.10 -36.99 -17.66
C VAL A 731 -17.64 -37.41 -17.60
N GLY A 732 -17.06 -37.55 -16.41
CA GLY A 732 -15.66 -37.98 -16.29
C GLY A 732 -15.32 -38.49 -14.90
N GLY A 733 -14.14 -39.08 -14.79
CA GLY A 733 -13.62 -39.66 -13.55
C GLY A 733 -12.19 -40.19 -13.72
N PHE A 734 -11.76 -41.00 -12.76
CA PHE A 734 -10.44 -41.62 -12.74
C PHE A 734 -10.55 -43.14 -12.61
N ILE A 735 -9.62 -43.87 -13.23
CA ILE A 735 -9.46 -45.32 -13.05
C ILE A 735 -8.00 -45.66 -12.71
N PRO A 736 -7.72 -46.82 -12.07
CA PRO A 736 -6.35 -47.25 -11.82
C PRO A 736 -5.57 -47.43 -13.13
N ALA A 737 -4.41 -46.77 -13.24
CA ALA A 737 -3.54 -46.79 -14.41
C ALA A 737 -3.10 -48.22 -14.79
N GLU A 738 -2.90 -49.09 -13.78
CA GLU A 738 -2.54 -50.50 -13.96
C GLU A 738 -3.53 -51.26 -14.87
N THR A 739 -4.81 -50.86 -14.87
CA THR A 739 -5.86 -51.46 -15.71
C THR A 739 -5.61 -51.27 -17.21
N VAL A 740 -4.92 -50.19 -17.58
CA VAL A 740 -4.81 -49.67 -18.95
C VAL A 740 -3.36 -49.42 -19.40
N LYS A 741 -2.38 -49.79 -18.58
CA LYS A 741 -0.95 -49.49 -18.80
C LYS A 741 -0.40 -49.97 -20.15
N ASP A 742 -0.91 -51.11 -20.64
CA ASP A 742 -0.44 -51.73 -21.89
C ASP A 742 -1.14 -51.13 -23.13
N ASP A 743 -2.20 -50.33 -22.94
CA ASP A 743 -3.02 -49.77 -24.03
C ASP A 743 -2.79 -48.26 -24.24
N VAL A 744 -2.10 -47.58 -23.31
CA VAL A 744 -1.92 -46.12 -23.31
C VAL A 744 -0.43 -45.77 -23.45
N GLU A 745 -0.10 -45.08 -24.53
CA GLU A 745 1.23 -44.54 -24.80
C GLU A 745 1.62 -43.49 -23.74
N LYS A 746 2.85 -43.60 -23.21
CA LYS A 746 3.43 -42.63 -22.27
C LYS A 746 3.52 -41.24 -22.90
N GLY A 747 3.27 -40.20 -22.12
CA GLY A 747 3.30 -38.81 -22.61
C GLY A 747 2.20 -38.47 -23.63
N SER A 748 1.10 -39.22 -23.67
CA SER A 748 0.01 -38.98 -24.61
C SER A 748 -1.30 -38.59 -23.92
N MET A 749 -1.96 -37.57 -24.47
CA MET A 749 -3.37 -37.26 -24.22
C MET A 749 -4.17 -37.67 -25.45
N ASN A 750 -5.18 -38.51 -25.26
CA ASN A 750 -5.88 -39.18 -26.35
C ASN A 750 -7.31 -38.66 -26.42
N PHE A 751 -7.74 -38.33 -27.63
CA PHE A 751 -9.08 -37.84 -27.96
C PHE A 751 -9.71 -38.75 -29.00
N ILE A 752 -10.84 -39.35 -28.67
CA ILE A 752 -11.53 -40.35 -29.46
C ILE A 752 -12.85 -39.75 -29.89
N ILE A 753 -13.03 -39.66 -31.22
CA ILE A 753 -14.20 -39.03 -31.81
C ILE A 753 -14.99 -40.09 -32.56
N GLY A 754 -16.30 -40.12 -32.37
CA GLY A 754 -17.21 -41.01 -33.08
C GLY A 754 -18.54 -40.34 -33.39
N GLY A 755 -19.36 -41.02 -34.20
CA GLY A 755 -20.62 -40.47 -34.68
C GLY A 755 -21.68 -40.21 -33.59
N ASN A 756 -21.44 -40.62 -32.35
CA ASN A 756 -22.39 -40.47 -31.24
C ASN A 756 -21.74 -39.91 -29.96
N GLY A 757 -20.61 -39.21 -30.11
CA GLY A 757 -19.99 -38.45 -29.04
C GLY A 757 -18.45 -38.46 -29.05
N PHE A 758 -17.90 -38.02 -27.92
CA PHE A 758 -16.47 -37.81 -27.72
C PHE A 758 -16.01 -38.48 -26.43
N PHE A 759 -14.78 -39.00 -26.43
CA PHE A 759 -14.12 -39.57 -25.26
C PHE A 759 -12.66 -39.10 -25.20
N GLY A 760 -12.15 -38.77 -24.02
CA GLY A 760 -10.76 -38.38 -23.81
C GLY A 760 -10.15 -39.10 -22.62
N TYR A 761 -8.85 -39.37 -22.67
CA TYR A 761 -8.09 -39.92 -21.54
C TYR A 761 -6.60 -39.56 -21.56
N PHE A 762 -6.01 -39.43 -20.37
CA PHE A 762 -4.58 -39.22 -20.14
C PHE A 762 -4.19 -39.72 -18.73
N TYR A 763 -2.93 -40.12 -18.52
CA TYR A 763 -2.43 -40.37 -17.16
C TYR A 763 -2.47 -39.08 -16.35
N SER A 764 -3.00 -39.11 -15.13
CA SER A 764 -3.21 -37.88 -14.35
C SER A 764 -2.08 -37.53 -13.39
N ASP A 765 -1.16 -38.46 -13.15
CA ASP A 765 -0.03 -38.29 -12.25
C ASP A 765 1.21 -39.04 -12.76
N SER A 766 2.38 -38.64 -12.23
CA SER A 766 3.67 -39.30 -12.49
C SER A 766 4.08 -40.19 -11.30
N ALA A 767 4.79 -41.29 -11.59
CA ALA A 767 5.26 -42.23 -10.57
C ALA A 767 6.07 -41.52 -9.48
N ARG A 768 5.83 -41.89 -8.21
CA ARG A 768 6.45 -41.19 -7.08
C ARG A 768 7.98 -41.26 -7.08
N SER A 769 8.54 -42.32 -7.64
CA SER A 769 9.99 -42.58 -7.75
C SER A 769 10.64 -41.96 -8.99
N ALA A 770 9.88 -41.32 -9.89
CA ALA A 770 10.44 -40.77 -11.11
C ALA A 770 11.31 -39.52 -10.82
N PRO A 771 12.56 -39.45 -11.32
CA PRO A 771 13.53 -38.43 -10.93
C PRO A 771 13.21 -37.02 -11.49
N HIS A 772 12.38 -36.92 -12.52
CA HIS A 772 12.01 -35.67 -13.18
C HIS A 772 10.51 -35.37 -13.08
N ARG A 773 9.83 -35.92 -12.08
CA ARG A 773 8.37 -35.81 -11.95
C ARG A 773 7.84 -34.39 -11.72
N ASP A 774 8.70 -33.46 -11.31
CA ASP A 774 8.40 -32.04 -11.13
C ASP A 774 8.91 -31.15 -12.28
N SER A 775 9.45 -31.76 -13.34
CA SER A 775 9.97 -31.05 -14.51
C SER A 775 8.94 -31.01 -15.65
N PRO A 776 8.49 -29.84 -16.12
CA PRO A 776 7.53 -29.74 -17.23
C PRO A 776 8.15 -30.08 -18.60
N TYR A 777 9.45 -30.38 -18.63
CA TYR A 777 10.25 -30.65 -19.83
C TYR A 777 10.49 -32.14 -20.07
N HIS A 778 10.11 -33.01 -19.12
CA HIS A 778 10.45 -34.43 -19.16
C HIS A 778 9.21 -35.30 -18.97
N VAL A 779 9.03 -36.28 -19.85
CA VAL A 779 8.01 -37.32 -19.67
C VAL A 779 8.50 -38.32 -18.62
N SER A 780 7.82 -38.35 -17.48
CA SER A 780 8.08 -39.32 -16.42
C SER A 780 7.29 -40.63 -16.63
N GLU A 781 7.68 -41.67 -15.90
CA GLU A 781 6.88 -42.89 -15.80
C GLU A 781 5.48 -42.56 -15.25
N PRO A 782 4.40 -43.12 -15.82
CA PRO A 782 3.04 -42.90 -15.31
C PRO A 782 2.86 -43.32 -13.85
N GLY A 783 2.03 -42.58 -13.13
CA GLY A 783 1.65 -42.88 -11.76
C GLY A 783 0.52 -43.89 -11.64
N GLU A 784 -0.32 -43.73 -10.62
CA GLU A 784 -1.33 -44.72 -10.24
C GLU A 784 -2.69 -44.49 -10.92
N SER A 785 -2.92 -43.32 -11.53
CA SER A 785 -4.23 -42.90 -12.01
C SER A 785 -4.27 -42.48 -13.48
N LEU A 786 -5.39 -42.79 -14.14
CA LEU A 786 -5.73 -42.29 -15.47
C LEU A 786 -7.06 -41.53 -15.38
N GLY A 787 -7.04 -40.26 -15.80
CA GLY A 787 -8.22 -39.43 -15.95
C GLY A 787 -8.90 -39.68 -17.28
N TRP A 788 -10.23 -39.74 -17.28
CA TRP A 788 -11.04 -39.88 -18.48
C TRP A 788 -12.26 -38.97 -18.44
N TRP A 789 -12.75 -38.57 -19.61
CA TRP A 789 -14.00 -37.86 -19.75
C TRP A 789 -14.67 -38.17 -21.07
N SER A 790 -15.97 -37.94 -21.13
CA SER A 790 -16.80 -38.05 -22.30
C SER A 790 -17.65 -36.80 -22.44
N THR A 791 -17.95 -36.40 -23.66
CA THR A 791 -18.87 -35.30 -23.95
C THR A 791 -19.76 -35.71 -25.11
N TYR A 792 -21.07 -35.53 -24.96
CA TYR A 792 -22.05 -35.92 -25.97
C TYR A 792 -23.25 -34.96 -25.94
N GLN A 793 -24.04 -35.02 -27.01
CA GLN A 793 -25.24 -34.20 -27.15
C GLN A 793 -26.31 -34.61 -26.15
N VAL A 794 -26.85 -33.61 -25.47
CA VAL A 794 -28.01 -33.72 -24.58
C VAL A 794 -28.87 -32.49 -24.84
N ASP A 795 -30.04 -32.69 -25.42
CA ASP A 795 -30.88 -31.57 -25.88
C ASP A 795 -31.44 -30.77 -24.69
N ASP A 796 -31.89 -31.46 -23.64
CA ASP A 796 -32.35 -30.84 -22.40
C ASP A 796 -31.21 -30.70 -21.40
N CYS A 797 -31.06 -29.50 -20.81
CA CYS A 797 -30.01 -29.26 -19.82
C CYS A 797 -30.24 -30.14 -18.58
N PRO A 798 -29.36 -31.11 -18.27
CA PRO A 798 -29.56 -32.00 -17.14
C PRO A 798 -29.35 -31.22 -15.83
N ASN A 799 -30.24 -31.40 -14.86
CA ASN A 799 -30.09 -30.83 -13.53
C ASN A 799 -29.22 -31.76 -12.67
N PRO A 800 -27.96 -31.40 -12.36
CA PRO A 800 -27.03 -32.28 -11.64
C PRO A 800 -27.53 -32.70 -10.25
N LYS A 801 -28.47 -31.96 -9.65
CA LYS A 801 -29.04 -32.29 -8.33
C LYS A 801 -30.03 -33.46 -8.37
N THR A 802 -30.60 -33.75 -9.54
CA THR A 802 -31.71 -34.70 -9.69
C THR A 802 -31.42 -35.80 -10.69
N ILE A 803 -30.19 -35.87 -11.24
CA ILE A 803 -29.82 -36.94 -12.17
C ILE A 803 -29.73 -38.29 -11.46
N ASP A 804 -30.25 -39.33 -12.11
CA ASP A 804 -29.99 -40.72 -11.72
C ASP A 804 -28.62 -41.14 -12.29
N LYS A 805 -27.64 -41.31 -11.39
CA LYS A 805 -26.26 -41.63 -11.76
C LYS A 805 -26.12 -43.03 -12.36
N GLU A 806 -26.92 -43.99 -11.91
CA GLU A 806 -26.91 -45.35 -12.46
C GLU A 806 -27.49 -45.35 -13.87
N ASP A 807 -28.54 -44.55 -14.09
CA ASP A 807 -29.13 -44.38 -15.41
C ASP A 807 -28.15 -43.71 -16.39
N VAL A 808 -27.43 -42.65 -15.96
CA VAL A 808 -26.38 -42.02 -16.78
C VAL A 808 -25.26 -43.03 -17.12
N ALA A 809 -24.84 -43.87 -16.16
CA ALA A 809 -23.86 -44.92 -16.40
C ALA A 809 -24.37 -45.97 -17.41
N ARG A 810 -25.64 -46.38 -17.29
CA ARG A 810 -26.29 -47.30 -18.25
C ARG A 810 -26.34 -46.71 -19.65
N GLN A 811 -26.78 -45.45 -19.79
CA GLN A 811 -26.85 -44.74 -21.07
C GLN A 811 -25.46 -44.59 -21.72
N LEU A 812 -24.42 -44.31 -20.95
CA LEU A 812 -23.03 -44.25 -21.43
C LEU A 812 -22.55 -45.59 -21.99
N ARG A 813 -22.84 -46.70 -21.31
CA ARG A 813 -22.49 -48.06 -21.79
C ARG A 813 -23.24 -48.41 -23.06
N GLU A 814 -24.53 -48.10 -23.13
CA GLU A 814 -25.37 -48.33 -24.33
C GLU A 814 -24.85 -47.52 -25.52
N ARG A 815 -24.59 -46.22 -25.30
CA ARG A 815 -24.08 -45.29 -26.32
C ARG A 815 -22.75 -45.76 -26.90
N TYR A 816 -21.79 -46.16 -26.06
CA TYR A 816 -20.46 -46.54 -26.52
C TYR A 816 -20.26 -48.05 -26.74
N SER A 817 -21.34 -48.83 -26.73
CA SER A 817 -21.30 -50.29 -26.95
C SER A 817 -20.65 -50.72 -28.27
N SER A 818 -20.71 -49.89 -29.32
CA SER A 818 -20.11 -50.18 -30.63
C SER A 818 -18.65 -49.71 -30.77
N TRP A 819 -18.10 -49.01 -29.78
CA TRP A 819 -16.73 -48.50 -29.82
C TRP A 819 -15.76 -49.62 -29.43
N LYS A 820 -14.64 -49.77 -30.15
CA LYS A 820 -13.69 -50.89 -29.95
C LYS A 820 -12.36 -50.47 -29.36
N ASP A 821 -12.18 -49.21 -28.99
CA ASP A 821 -10.99 -48.75 -28.29
C ASP A 821 -10.86 -49.51 -26.94
N PRO A 822 -9.72 -50.17 -26.68
CA PRO A 822 -9.55 -51.06 -25.52
C PRO A 822 -9.61 -50.31 -24.19
N VAL A 823 -9.15 -49.06 -24.14
CA VAL A 823 -9.17 -48.21 -22.94
C VAL A 823 -10.60 -47.82 -22.62
N ILE A 824 -11.36 -47.38 -23.62
CA ILE A 824 -12.77 -47.01 -23.44
C ILE A 824 -13.59 -48.21 -22.96
N GLN A 825 -13.39 -49.40 -23.53
CA GLN A 825 -14.09 -50.60 -23.06
C GLN A 825 -13.77 -50.95 -21.60
N LYS A 826 -12.51 -50.79 -21.17
CA LYS A 826 -12.11 -50.98 -19.77
C LYS A 826 -12.76 -49.95 -18.85
N VAL A 827 -12.79 -48.67 -19.25
CA VAL A 827 -13.48 -47.60 -18.52
C VAL A 827 -14.97 -47.89 -18.38
N LEU A 828 -15.65 -48.33 -19.45
CA LEU A 828 -17.09 -48.65 -19.43
C LEU A 828 -17.43 -49.82 -18.50
N HIS A 829 -16.54 -50.80 -18.37
CA HIS A 829 -16.70 -51.92 -17.45
C HIS A 829 -16.62 -51.51 -15.99
N SER A 830 -15.70 -50.60 -15.64
CA SER A 830 -15.52 -50.06 -14.28
C SER A 830 -16.22 -48.70 -14.08
N LEU A 831 -17.23 -48.40 -14.89
CA LEU A 831 -17.82 -47.05 -14.96
C LEU A 831 -18.66 -46.76 -13.71
N GLU A 832 -18.21 -45.79 -12.92
CA GLU A 832 -18.97 -45.18 -11.84
C GLU A 832 -19.12 -43.68 -12.11
N VAL A 833 -20.37 -43.22 -12.26
CA VAL A 833 -20.67 -41.81 -12.57
C VAL A 833 -20.88 -41.05 -11.28
N SER A 834 -19.96 -40.12 -11.00
CA SER A 834 -20.06 -39.25 -9.81
C SER A 834 -20.93 -38.01 -10.06
N ASN A 835 -20.79 -37.39 -11.24
CA ASN A 835 -21.53 -36.19 -11.63
C ASN A 835 -21.57 -36.00 -13.17
N MET A 836 -22.45 -35.11 -13.64
CA MET A 836 -22.58 -34.67 -15.02
C MET A 836 -22.46 -33.15 -15.12
N TYR A 837 -21.72 -32.68 -16.12
CA TYR A 837 -21.31 -31.29 -16.27
C TYR A 837 -21.89 -30.71 -17.57
N PRO A 838 -23.03 -30.00 -17.53
CA PRO A 838 -23.55 -29.33 -18.71
C PRO A 838 -22.55 -28.25 -19.18
N THR A 839 -22.34 -28.16 -20.49
CA THR A 839 -21.45 -27.16 -21.09
C THR A 839 -22.18 -25.85 -21.25
N TRP A 840 -21.70 -24.83 -20.56
CA TRP A 840 -22.21 -23.48 -20.64
C TRP A 840 -21.14 -22.53 -21.17
N THR A 841 -21.56 -21.52 -21.92
CA THR A 841 -20.70 -20.42 -22.39
C THR A 841 -21.34 -19.08 -22.06
N MET A 842 -20.54 -18.01 -22.13
CA MET A 842 -21.05 -16.64 -22.00
C MET A 842 -21.02 -15.94 -23.37
N PRO A 843 -22.05 -15.14 -23.72
CA PRO A 843 -21.94 -14.23 -24.86
C PRO A 843 -20.83 -13.19 -24.59
N PRO A 844 -20.17 -12.66 -25.65
CA PRO A 844 -19.15 -11.63 -25.48
C PRO A 844 -19.71 -10.40 -24.76
N LEU A 845 -19.06 -9.99 -23.68
CA LEU A 845 -19.41 -8.78 -22.95
C LEU A 845 -18.91 -7.51 -23.70
N PRO A 846 -19.65 -6.38 -23.62
CA PRO A 846 -19.20 -5.10 -24.18
C PRO A 846 -17.97 -4.52 -23.47
N THR A 847 -17.86 -4.74 -22.15
CA THR A 847 -16.75 -4.31 -21.30
C THR A 847 -16.50 -5.36 -20.22
N TRP A 848 -15.27 -5.42 -19.72
CA TRP A 848 -14.87 -6.22 -18.55
C TRP A 848 -14.57 -5.36 -17.32
N GLU A 849 -14.73 -4.03 -17.42
CA GLU A 849 -14.53 -3.10 -16.31
C GLU A 849 -15.62 -2.02 -16.26
N ARG A 850 -15.93 -1.60 -15.03
CA ARG A 850 -16.67 -0.36 -14.73
C ARG A 850 -16.31 0.18 -13.34
N ASN A 851 -15.85 1.42 -13.26
CA ASN A 851 -15.56 2.15 -12.03
C ASN A 851 -14.66 1.37 -11.03
N GLY A 852 -13.62 0.70 -11.50
CA GLY A 852 -12.73 -0.08 -10.64
C GLY A 852 -13.28 -1.46 -10.22
N VAL A 853 -14.40 -1.91 -10.80
CA VAL A 853 -14.83 -3.31 -10.78
C VAL A 853 -14.36 -4.00 -12.06
N VAL A 854 -13.50 -5.01 -11.96
CA VAL A 854 -12.84 -5.67 -13.11
C VAL A 854 -13.12 -7.18 -13.11
N LEU A 855 -13.51 -7.75 -14.25
CA LEU A 855 -13.74 -9.20 -14.40
C LEU A 855 -12.52 -9.92 -14.98
N VAL A 856 -12.23 -11.13 -14.49
CA VAL A 856 -11.15 -12.00 -15.00
C VAL A 856 -11.61 -13.45 -15.18
N GLY A 857 -10.99 -14.20 -16.10
CA GLY A 857 -11.26 -15.62 -16.31
C GLY A 857 -12.71 -15.92 -16.71
N ASP A 858 -13.29 -16.97 -16.14
CA ASP A 858 -14.65 -17.42 -16.49
C ASP A 858 -15.74 -16.37 -16.18
N ALA A 859 -15.49 -15.43 -15.26
CA ALA A 859 -16.41 -14.33 -15.00
C ALA A 859 -16.48 -13.35 -16.19
N ALA A 860 -15.37 -13.20 -16.93
CA ALA A 860 -15.28 -12.31 -18.08
C ALA A 860 -15.66 -12.98 -19.41
N HIS A 861 -15.34 -14.27 -19.60
CA HIS A 861 -15.41 -14.90 -20.93
C HIS A 861 -15.54 -16.43 -21.00
N ALA A 862 -16.13 -17.08 -19.98
CA ALA A 862 -16.30 -18.54 -19.89
C ALA A 862 -16.30 -19.32 -21.24
N LEU A 863 -15.19 -20.01 -21.49
CA LEU A 863 -14.93 -20.73 -22.74
C LEU A 863 -15.47 -22.17 -22.69
N PRO A 864 -15.91 -22.74 -23.82
CA PRO A 864 -16.29 -24.15 -23.86
C PRO A 864 -15.07 -25.06 -23.60
N PRO A 865 -15.24 -26.21 -22.92
CA PRO A 865 -14.15 -27.15 -22.61
C PRO A 865 -13.39 -27.65 -23.84
N THR A 866 -14.03 -27.66 -25.02
CA THR A 866 -13.41 -28.02 -26.30
C THR A 866 -12.21 -27.14 -26.67
N SER A 867 -12.12 -25.93 -26.12
CA SER A 867 -10.95 -25.06 -26.32
C SER A 867 -9.66 -25.65 -25.74
N GLY A 868 -9.75 -26.39 -24.62
CA GLY A 868 -8.58 -26.83 -23.84
C GLY A 868 -7.75 -25.66 -23.28
N GLN A 869 -8.33 -24.45 -23.18
CA GLN A 869 -7.60 -23.23 -22.85
C GLN A 869 -8.17 -22.43 -21.68
N GLY A 870 -9.29 -22.84 -21.07
CA GLY A 870 -9.95 -22.08 -20.00
C GLY A 870 -9.01 -21.65 -18.87
N SER A 871 -8.27 -22.58 -18.28
CA SER A 871 -7.31 -22.27 -17.21
C SER A 871 -6.15 -21.42 -17.70
N SER A 872 -5.57 -21.70 -18.88
CA SER A 872 -4.49 -20.87 -19.42
C SER A 872 -4.93 -19.43 -19.70
N GLN A 873 -6.15 -19.23 -20.21
CA GLN A 873 -6.70 -17.89 -20.46
C GLN A 873 -7.00 -17.14 -19.16
N ALA A 874 -7.51 -17.82 -18.13
CA ALA A 874 -7.67 -17.25 -16.81
C ALA A 874 -6.33 -16.77 -16.20
N LEU A 875 -5.27 -17.57 -16.33
CA LEU A 875 -3.92 -17.19 -15.90
C LEU A 875 -3.39 -15.98 -16.69
N GLU A 876 -3.55 -15.98 -18.03
CA GLU A 876 -3.14 -14.88 -18.88
C GLU A 876 -3.89 -13.57 -18.55
N ASP A 877 -5.19 -13.63 -18.25
CA ASP A 877 -5.96 -12.44 -17.90
C ASP A 877 -5.44 -11.76 -16.64
N VAL A 878 -5.23 -12.57 -15.60
CA VAL A 878 -4.80 -12.07 -14.30
C VAL A 878 -3.40 -11.46 -14.40
N GLU A 879 -2.46 -12.16 -15.04
CA GLU A 879 -1.11 -11.62 -15.24
C GLU A 879 -1.15 -10.31 -16.05
N ALA A 880 -1.96 -10.26 -17.12
CA ALA A 880 -2.08 -9.05 -17.93
C ALA A 880 -2.60 -7.85 -17.13
N PHE A 881 -3.74 -8.02 -16.43
CA PHE A 881 -4.37 -6.96 -15.66
C PHE A 881 -3.44 -6.45 -14.56
N VAL A 882 -2.85 -7.36 -13.78
CA VAL A 882 -1.98 -7.00 -12.65
C VAL A 882 -0.69 -6.30 -13.11
N LEU A 883 -0.09 -6.72 -14.24
CA LEU A 883 1.09 -6.04 -14.77
C LEU A 883 0.78 -4.62 -15.23
N PHE A 884 -0.38 -4.39 -15.88
CA PHE A 884 -0.82 -3.03 -16.20
C PHE A 884 -1.09 -2.22 -14.93
N LEU A 885 -1.81 -2.78 -13.96
CA LEU A 885 -2.12 -2.13 -12.69
C LEU A 885 -0.86 -1.72 -11.94
N SER A 886 0.10 -2.64 -11.79
CA SER A 886 1.41 -2.39 -11.18
C SER A 886 2.17 -1.26 -11.88
N HIS A 887 2.18 -1.24 -13.22
CA HIS A 887 2.84 -0.19 -13.97
C HIS A 887 2.23 1.20 -13.70
N TYR A 888 0.90 1.32 -13.77
CA TYR A 888 0.24 2.61 -13.56
C TYR A 888 0.30 3.05 -12.09
N LEU A 889 0.17 2.13 -11.11
CA LEU A 889 0.34 2.44 -9.70
C LEU A 889 1.75 2.97 -9.40
N ARG A 890 2.81 2.30 -9.89
CA ARG A 890 4.19 2.79 -9.73
C ARG A 890 4.36 4.21 -10.24
N LYS A 891 3.73 4.53 -11.38
CA LYS A 891 3.79 5.85 -11.97
C LYS A 891 3.07 6.91 -11.12
N GLU A 892 1.89 6.59 -10.60
CA GLU A 892 1.14 7.50 -9.72
C GLU A 892 1.83 7.67 -8.36
N TYR A 893 2.38 6.61 -7.78
CA TYR A 893 3.13 6.68 -6.51
C TYR A 893 4.32 7.66 -6.61
N VAL A 894 5.03 7.64 -7.74
CA VAL A 894 6.15 8.57 -8.00
C VAL A 894 5.68 10.01 -8.22
N THR A 895 4.46 10.22 -8.71
CA THR A 895 4.00 11.56 -9.15
C THR A 895 3.08 12.27 -8.15
N ARG A 896 2.35 11.53 -7.31
CA ARG A 896 1.31 12.10 -6.41
C ARG A 896 1.50 11.82 -4.93
N GLY A 897 2.43 10.94 -4.51
CA GLY A 897 2.58 10.59 -3.09
C GLY A 897 1.36 9.82 -2.57
N PRO A 898 0.99 9.89 -1.27
CA PRO A 898 -0.03 9.03 -0.64
C PRO A 898 -1.50 9.27 -1.05
N ASP A 899 -1.82 10.39 -1.71
CA ASP A 899 -3.19 10.72 -2.16
C ASP A 899 -3.51 10.12 -3.55
N ILE A 900 -3.52 8.79 -3.65
CA ILE A 900 -3.72 8.07 -4.92
C ILE A 900 -5.18 7.59 -5.06
N ASP A 901 -5.81 7.98 -6.17
CA ASP A 901 -7.07 7.39 -6.62
C ASP A 901 -6.83 5.98 -7.21
N VAL A 902 -6.67 4.98 -6.33
CA VAL A 902 -6.40 3.58 -6.70
C VAL A 902 -7.45 3.05 -7.69
N LYS A 903 -8.71 3.43 -7.49
CA LYS A 903 -9.84 3.09 -8.36
C LYS A 903 -9.70 3.68 -9.76
N GLY A 904 -9.32 4.95 -9.88
CA GLY A 904 -9.00 5.61 -11.15
C GLY A 904 -7.81 4.97 -11.86
N VAL A 905 -6.81 4.52 -11.10
CA VAL A 905 -5.66 3.77 -11.63
C VAL A 905 -6.09 2.40 -12.16
N ALA A 906 -6.91 1.65 -11.41
CA ALA A 906 -7.44 0.37 -11.85
C ALA A 906 -8.27 0.51 -13.14
N SER A 907 -9.11 1.54 -13.22
CA SER A 907 -9.89 1.87 -14.43
C SER A 907 -8.97 2.21 -15.62
N THR A 908 -7.83 2.86 -15.36
CA THR A 908 -6.82 3.17 -16.38
C THR A 908 -6.09 1.92 -16.85
N ALA A 909 -5.72 1.03 -15.94
CA ALA A 909 -5.06 -0.24 -16.24
C ALA A 909 -5.97 -1.23 -16.98
N ALA A 910 -7.27 -1.21 -16.71
CA ALA A 910 -8.24 -2.10 -17.34
C ALA A 910 -8.41 -1.86 -18.85
N LYS A 911 -8.17 -0.64 -19.34
CA LYS A 911 -8.29 -0.30 -20.78
C LYS A 911 -7.32 -1.10 -21.66
N PRO A 912 -5.99 -1.00 -21.49
CA PRO A 912 -5.04 -1.79 -22.27
C PRO A 912 -5.16 -3.29 -22.01
N TYR A 913 -5.57 -3.69 -20.80
CA TYR A 913 -5.93 -5.08 -20.49
C TYR A 913 -7.03 -5.61 -21.43
N MET A 914 -8.15 -4.88 -21.53
CA MET A 914 -9.26 -5.26 -22.41
C MET A 914 -8.89 -5.25 -23.90
N GLU A 915 -8.17 -4.22 -24.35
CA GLU A 915 -7.71 -4.10 -25.73
C GLU A 915 -6.80 -5.26 -26.15
N LEU A 916 -5.97 -5.75 -25.23
CA LEU A 916 -5.07 -6.89 -25.46
C LEU A 916 -5.82 -8.23 -25.42
N ARG A 917 -6.71 -8.41 -24.43
CA ARG A 917 -7.27 -9.73 -24.09
C ARG A 917 -8.55 -10.08 -24.84
N ILE A 918 -9.47 -9.13 -25.02
CA ILE A 918 -10.77 -9.38 -25.66
C ILE A 918 -10.61 -9.99 -27.08
N PRO A 919 -9.75 -9.46 -27.97
CA PRO A 919 -9.58 -10.03 -29.32
C PRO A 919 -9.02 -11.46 -29.28
N ARG A 920 -8.05 -11.72 -28.40
CA ARG A 920 -7.42 -13.04 -28.25
C ARG A 920 -8.41 -14.09 -27.78
N VAL A 921 -9.16 -13.78 -26.73
CA VAL A 921 -10.19 -14.67 -26.19
C VAL A 921 -11.29 -14.94 -27.21
N ARG A 922 -11.74 -13.92 -27.96
CA ARG A 922 -12.73 -14.11 -29.03
C ARG A 922 -12.23 -15.07 -30.12
N ALA A 923 -10.98 -14.94 -30.56
CA ALA A 923 -10.42 -15.84 -31.56
C ALA A 923 -10.40 -17.31 -31.09
N ILE A 924 -10.02 -17.54 -29.82
CA ILE A 924 -10.03 -18.88 -29.21
C ILE A 924 -11.46 -19.41 -29.07
N LEU A 925 -12.42 -18.57 -28.67
CA LEU A 925 -13.82 -18.94 -28.54
C LEU A 925 -14.45 -19.32 -29.89
N GLU A 926 -14.21 -18.53 -30.94
CA GLU A 926 -14.70 -18.81 -32.29
C GLU A 926 -14.15 -20.15 -32.82
N ASP A 927 -12.86 -20.40 -32.60
CA ASP A 927 -12.25 -21.67 -32.99
C ASP A 927 -12.84 -22.86 -32.22
N ALA A 928 -13.01 -22.71 -30.90
CA ALA A 928 -13.59 -23.75 -30.06
C ALA A 928 -15.04 -24.07 -30.45
N LYS A 929 -15.85 -23.06 -30.81
CA LYS A 929 -17.22 -23.24 -31.32
C LYS A 929 -17.26 -24.04 -32.63
N ARG A 930 -16.31 -23.80 -33.55
CA ARG A 930 -16.20 -24.58 -34.80
C ARG A 930 -15.91 -26.06 -34.51
N ARG A 931 -14.96 -26.34 -33.62
CA ARG A 931 -14.57 -27.71 -33.25
C ARG A 931 -15.63 -28.43 -32.42
N GLN A 932 -16.43 -27.72 -31.63
CA GLN A 932 -17.42 -28.32 -30.74
C GLN A 932 -18.53 -29.11 -31.48
N ASN A 933 -18.84 -28.73 -32.72
CA ASN A 933 -19.85 -29.43 -33.53
C ASN A 933 -19.49 -30.90 -33.85
N VAL A 934 -18.20 -31.27 -33.82
CA VAL A 934 -17.78 -32.68 -34.04
C VAL A 934 -18.11 -33.61 -32.88
N LYS A 935 -18.63 -33.07 -31.76
CA LYS A 935 -19.06 -33.85 -30.59
C LYS A 935 -20.57 -34.14 -30.59
N ARG A 936 -21.31 -33.61 -31.56
CA ARG A 936 -22.75 -33.85 -31.75
C ARG A 936 -22.98 -35.15 -32.50
N ASP A 937 -24.22 -35.64 -32.45
CA ASP A 937 -24.56 -36.87 -33.15
C ASP A 937 -24.48 -36.63 -34.68
N MET A 938 -23.81 -37.55 -35.38
CA MET A 938 -23.51 -37.52 -36.80
C MET A 938 -24.13 -38.73 -37.49
N SER A 939 -24.52 -38.57 -38.75
CA SER A 939 -24.83 -39.72 -39.60
C SER A 939 -23.57 -40.57 -39.84
N VAL A 940 -23.76 -41.83 -40.20
CA VAL A 940 -22.63 -42.73 -40.54
C VAL A 940 -21.78 -42.16 -41.68
N VAL A 941 -22.39 -41.48 -42.65
CA VAL A 941 -21.66 -40.86 -43.77
C VAL A 941 -20.78 -39.72 -43.26
N GLU A 942 -21.32 -38.83 -42.42
CA GLU A 942 -20.57 -37.71 -41.84
C GLU A 942 -19.41 -38.19 -40.95
N GLU A 943 -19.64 -39.23 -40.14
CA GLU A 943 -18.61 -39.83 -39.29
C GLU A 943 -17.40 -40.33 -40.11
N TYR A 944 -17.65 -41.09 -41.18
CA TYR A 944 -16.57 -41.62 -42.02
C TYR A 944 -15.91 -40.55 -42.90
N LEU A 945 -16.66 -39.53 -43.35
CA LEU A 945 -16.08 -38.37 -44.03
C LEU A 945 -15.14 -37.58 -43.10
N MET A 946 -15.55 -37.37 -41.84
CA MET A 946 -14.70 -36.77 -40.81
C MET A 946 -13.43 -37.60 -40.60
N TYR A 947 -13.52 -38.93 -40.50
CA TYR A 947 -12.34 -39.79 -40.38
C TYR A 947 -11.40 -39.69 -41.57
N SER A 948 -11.93 -39.71 -42.80
CA SER A 948 -11.11 -39.52 -44.00
C SER A 948 -10.44 -38.14 -44.01
N PHE A 949 -11.16 -37.09 -43.64
CA PHE A 949 -10.63 -35.74 -43.54
C PHE A 949 -9.51 -35.63 -42.50
N LEU A 950 -9.74 -36.09 -41.27
CA LEU A 950 -8.73 -36.09 -40.20
C LEU A 950 -7.52 -36.94 -40.57
N TRP A 951 -7.73 -38.12 -41.17
CA TRP A 951 -6.64 -38.97 -41.61
C TRP A 951 -5.79 -38.31 -42.71
N ILE A 952 -6.40 -37.65 -43.70
CA ILE A 952 -5.68 -36.86 -44.72
C ILE A 952 -4.90 -35.72 -44.07
N LEU A 953 -5.51 -35.00 -43.14
CA LEU A 953 -4.86 -33.92 -42.39
C LEU A 953 -3.67 -34.41 -41.55
N GLY A 954 -3.71 -35.64 -41.06
CA GLY A 954 -2.59 -36.28 -40.36
C GLY A 954 -1.31 -36.38 -41.20
N TRP A 955 -1.41 -36.32 -42.53
CA TRP A 955 -0.27 -36.30 -43.45
C TRP A 955 0.31 -34.88 -43.62
N PHE A 956 -0.39 -33.86 -43.14
CA PHE A 956 0.00 -32.44 -43.17
C PHE A 956 0.02 -31.82 -41.76
N PRO A 957 0.83 -32.35 -40.82
CA PRO A 957 0.81 -31.95 -39.41
C PRO A 957 1.12 -30.46 -39.19
N ASN A 958 1.87 -29.83 -40.12
CA ASN A 958 2.22 -28.41 -40.05
C ASN A 958 1.01 -27.46 -40.11
N PHE A 959 -0.14 -27.90 -40.64
CA PHE A 959 -1.33 -27.06 -40.76
C PHE A 959 -2.00 -26.82 -39.39
N PHE A 960 -2.12 -27.87 -38.56
CA PHE A 960 -2.65 -27.77 -37.19
C PHE A 960 -1.60 -27.30 -36.18
N ALA A 961 -0.34 -27.67 -36.38
CA ALA A 961 0.75 -27.26 -35.51
C ALA A 961 0.87 -25.74 -35.44
N LYS A 962 0.64 -25.02 -36.55
CA LYS A 962 0.76 -23.55 -36.58
C LYS A 962 -0.24 -22.84 -35.67
N GLU A 963 -1.50 -23.26 -35.67
CA GLU A 963 -2.54 -22.64 -34.83
C GLU A 963 -2.35 -22.97 -33.34
N MET A 964 -2.06 -24.23 -33.00
CA MET A 964 -1.79 -24.58 -31.59
C MET A 964 -0.50 -23.95 -31.06
N LYS A 965 0.57 -23.91 -31.87
CA LYS A 965 1.82 -23.24 -31.50
C LYS A 965 1.63 -21.74 -31.28
N ALA A 966 0.78 -21.09 -32.08
CA ALA A 966 0.44 -19.68 -31.85
C ALA A 966 -0.26 -19.45 -30.50
N VAL A 967 -0.99 -20.44 -29.99
CA VAL A 967 -1.60 -20.40 -28.65
C VAL A 967 -0.56 -20.67 -27.56
N PHE A 968 0.25 -21.73 -27.70
CA PHE A 968 1.21 -22.16 -26.68
C PHE A 968 2.44 -21.28 -26.55
N ASN A 969 2.94 -20.71 -27.65
CA ASN A 969 4.10 -19.81 -27.65
C ASN A 969 3.75 -18.39 -27.24
N TYR A 970 2.48 -18.11 -26.95
CA TYR A 970 2.06 -16.77 -26.57
C TYR A 970 2.55 -16.43 -25.16
N ASN A 971 3.37 -15.39 -25.07
CA ASN A 971 3.86 -14.86 -23.82
C ASN A 971 3.13 -13.55 -23.48
N ILE A 972 2.18 -13.63 -22.55
CA ILE A 972 1.38 -12.45 -22.18
C ILE A 972 2.23 -11.33 -21.56
N ALA A 973 3.28 -11.65 -20.79
CA ALA A 973 4.14 -10.64 -20.18
C ALA A 973 4.92 -9.84 -21.24
N ASP A 974 5.36 -10.49 -22.32
CA ASP A 974 6.03 -9.81 -23.44
C ASP A 974 5.06 -8.92 -24.22
N GLU A 975 3.81 -9.36 -24.41
CA GLU A 975 2.80 -8.55 -25.07
C GLU A 975 2.40 -7.32 -24.23
N VAL A 976 2.28 -7.46 -22.90
CA VAL A 976 2.09 -6.33 -22.00
C VAL A 976 3.27 -5.35 -22.11
N ARG A 977 4.51 -5.84 -22.12
CA ARG A 977 5.71 -5.01 -22.28
C ARG A 977 5.66 -4.22 -23.60
N LYS A 978 5.32 -4.86 -24.72
CA LYS A 978 5.18 -4.19 -26.03
C LYS A 978 4.15 -3.07 -25.99
N VAL A 979 2.99 -3.30 -25.37
CA VAL A 979 1.95 -2.26 -25.23
C VAL A 979 2.49 -1.06 -24.45
N LEU A 980 3.18 -1.30 -23.32
CA LEU A 980 3.76 -0.25 -22.50
C LEU A 980 4.88 0.53 -23.22
N GLU A 981 5.74 -0.14 -23.99
CA GLU A 981 6.82 0.49 -24.78
C GLU A 981 6.31 1.35 -25.94
N VAL A 982 5.26 0.92 -26.64
CA VAL A 982 4.66 1.69 -27.75
C VAL A 982 4.03 2.98 -27.25
N THR A 983 3.40 2.97 -26.07
CA THR A 983 2.88 4.19 -25.43
C THR A 983 3.98 5.20 -25.10
N LEU A 984 5.15 4.74 -24.64
CA LEU A 984 6.34 5.58 -24.39
C LEU A 984 6.91 6.16 -25.70
N SER A 985 6.96 5.36 -26.77
CA SER A 985 7.45 5.78 -28.08
C SER A 985 6.54 6.80 -28.76
N MET A 986 5.20 6.62 -28.71
CA MET A 986 4.25 7.61 -29.24
C MET A 986 4.26 8.92 -28.45
N MET A 987 4.41 8.88 -27.12
CA MET A 987 4.59 10.09 -26.30
C MET A 987 5.87 10.84 -26.69
N ASN A 988 6.99 10.13 -26.86
CA ASN A 988 8.24 10.73 -27.31
C ASN A 988 8.14 11.29 -28.74
N LEU A 989 7.41 10.64 -29.64
CA LEU A 989 7.17 11.14 -31.00
C LEU A 989 6.29 12.40 -31.00
N LEU A 990 5.26 12.46 -30.13
CA LEU A 990 4.44 13.66 -29.93
C LEU A 990 5.24 14.80 -29.33
N LEU A 991 6.10 14.52 -28.33
CA LEU A 991 7.06 15.48 -27.77
C LEU A 991 8.08 15.96 -28.81
N LEU A 992 8.53 15.09 -29.73
CA LEU A 992 9.38 15.45 -30.87
C LEU A 992 8.66 16.35 -31.89
N THR A 993 7.36 16.14 -32.12
CA THR A 993 6.57 17.02 -32.98
C THR A 993 6.23 18.37 -32.32
N LEU A 994 6.01 18.40 -31.00
CA LEU A 994 5.84 19.65 -30.26
C LEU A 994 7.15 20.43 -30.15
N THR A 995 8.28 19.75 -29.94
CA THR A 995 9.60 20.41 -29.89
C THR A 995 10.03 20.98 -31.25
N LEU A 996 9.64 20.37 -32.37
CA LEU A 996 9.86 20.97 -33.69
C LEU A 996 9.07 22.27 -33.90
N LEU A 997 7.87 22.40 -33.33
CA LEU A 997 7.04 23.62 -33.43
C LEU A 997 7.50 24.75 -32.49
N THR A 998 8.21 24.45 -31.40
CA THR A 998 8.73 25.45 -30.45
C THR A 998 10.13 25.97 -30.78
N THR A 999 10.80 25.50 -31.84
CA THR A 999 12.16 25.96 -32.22
C THR A 999 12.22 27.35 -32.88
N LEU A 1000 11.11 28.09 -32.93
CA LEU A 1000 11.07 29.48 -33.36
C LEU A 1000 10.64 30.41 -32.21
N THR A 1001 11.30 30.36 -31.04
CA THR A 1001 11.58 31.54 -30.19
C THR A 1001 12.31 31.14 -28.90
N SER A 1002 13.43 31.84 -28.66
CA SER A 1002 14.19 32.03 -27.40
C SER A 1002 14.60 30.80 -26.57
N ALA A 1003 15.92 30.64 -26.49
CA ALA A 1003 16.63 29.72 -25.63
C ALA A 1003 16.58 30.13 -24.14
N THR A 1004 16.22 29.17 -23.28
CA THR A 1004 16.71 29.00 -21.90
C THR A 1004 16.60 27.52 -21.51
N PRO A 1005 17.47 27.00 -20.63
CA PRO A 1005 17.82 25.58 -20.58
C PRO A 1005 16.83 24.73 -19.76
N THR A 1006 16.51 23.55 -20.28
CA THR A 1006 15.89 22.45 -19.53
C THR A 1006 16.85 21.86 -18.48
N PRO A 1007 16.39 21.51 -17.27
CA PRO A 1007 17.17 20.70 -16.34
C PRO A 1007 17.29 19.27 -16.89
N ARG A 1008 18.51 18.72 -16.91
CA ARG A 1008 18.80 17.33 -17.29
C ARG A 1008 18.32 16.36 -16.21
N GLN A 1009 17.56 15.34 -16.61
CA GLN A 1009 17.36 14.10 -15.85
C GLN A 1009 18.47 13.07 -16.18
N ASN A 1010 18.74 12.19 -15.21
CA ASN A 1010 19.56 10.96 -15.22
C ASN A 1010 21.09 11.10 -15.18
N THR A 1011 21.64 11.29 -13.98
CA THR A 1011 23.08 11.21 -13.66
C THR A 1011 23.49 9.96 -12.85
N LEU A 1012 22.58 9.02 -12.61
CA LEU A 1012 22.82 7.81 -11.79
C LEU A 1012 22.74 6.54 -12.63
N LEU A 1013 23.73 5.64 -12.48
CA LEU A 1013 23.75 4.29 -13.06
C LEU A 1013 23.56 3.27 -11.93
N TYR A 1014 22.57 2.39 -12.06
CA TYR A 1014 22.33 1.32 -11.11
C TYR A 1014 23.13 0.07 -11.48
N PRO A 1015 23.50 -0.76 -10.49
CA PRO A 1015 24.07 -2.09 -10.75
C PRO A 1015 23.18 -2.92 -11.67
N TYR A 1016 23.79 -3.57 -12.66
CA TYR A 1016 23.13 -4.53 -13.54
C TYR A 1016 22.91 -5.87 -12.81
N GLU A 1017 23.95 -6.41 -12.17
CA GLU A 1017 23.88 -7.61 -11.33
C GLU A 1017 24.85 -7.51 -10.14
N THR A 1018 24.58 -8.24 -9.05
CA THR A 1018 25.49 -8.35 -7.90
C THR A 1018 25.68 -9.82 -7.54
N TYR A 1019 26.92 -10.19 -7.25
CA TYR A 1019 27.31 -11.56 -6.94
C TYR A 1019 28.10 -11.60 -5.63
N ARG A 1020 27.83 -12.63 -4.83
CA ARG A 1020 28.61 -12.96 -3.63
C ARG A 1020 29.66 -13.99 -3.97
N TYR A 1021 30.90 -13.76 -3.57
CA TYR A 1021 32.03 -14.67 -3.78
C TYR A 1021 32.65 -15.06 -2.44
N TRP A 1022 32.81 -16.36 -2.19
CA TRP A 1022 33.46 -16.90 -1.00
C TRP A 1022 34.96 -17.02 -1.23
N VAL A 1023 35.75 -16.28 -0.45
CA VAL A 1023 37.17 -16.04 -0.69
C VAL A 1023 37.99 -17.34 -0.68
N GLN A 1024 37.73 -18.23 0.29
CA GLN A 1024 38.49 -19.47 0.41
C GLN A 1024 38.03 -20.59 -0.54
N SER A 1025 36.72 -20.71 -0.79
CA SER A 1025 36.18 -21.79 -1.61
C SER A 1025 36.14 -21.47 -3.10
N GLY A 1026 36.20 -20.18 -3.47
CA GLY A 1026 36.05 -19.72 -4.86
C GLY A 1026 34.62 -19.84 -5.39
N ASN A 1027 33.67 -20.27 -4.56
CA ASN A 1027 32.26 -20.35 -4.93
C ASN A 1027 31.65 -18.95 -5.03
N TRP A 1028 30.70 -18.78 -5.92
CA TRP A 1028 29.93 -17.54 -6.04
C TRP A 1028 28.46 -17.81 -6.33
N LYS A 1029 27.60 -16.85 -5.98
CA LYS A 1029 26.16 -16.92 -6.19
C LYS A 1029 25.63 -15.54 -6.54
N LEU A 1030 24.66 -15.46 -7.46
CA LEU A 1030 23.90 -14.23 -7.70
C LEU A 1030 23.20 -13.81 -6.40
N ASP A 1031 23.44 -12.59 -5.97
CA ASP A 1031 22.97 -12.02 -4.71
C ASP A 1031 21.90 -10.96 -5.02
N PRO A 1032 20.60 -11.26 -4.82
CA PRO A 1032 19.55 -10.25 -4.96
C PRO A 1032 19.76 -9.19 -3.87
N GLN A 1033 19.51 -7.93 -4.21
CA GLN A 1033 19.65 -6.78 -3.32
C GLN A 1033 18.99 -7.05 -1.94
N ASP A 1034 19.59 -6.53 -0.85
CA ASP A 1034 19.22 -6.68 0.58
C ASP A 1034 19.94 -7.76 1.43
N GLN A 1035 21.17 -8.17 1.08
CA GLN A 1035 22.00 -9.05 1.91
C GLN A 1035 23.41 -8.48 2.16
N LEU A 1036 24.04 -8.89 3.27
CA LEU A 1036 25.35 -8.41 3.74
C LEU A 1036 26.41 -8.36 2.63
N LEU A 1037 26.91 -7.17 2.27
CA LEU A 1037 27.84 -6.98 1.14
C LEU A 1037 29.23 -7.59 1.36
N VAL A 1038 29.72 -7.69 2.59
CA VAL A 1038 31.04 -8.27 2.90
C VAL A 1038 31.01 -8.95 4.28
N VAL A 1039 31.35 -10.24 4.35
CA VAL A 1039 31.49 -10.96 5.62
C VAL A 1039 32.97 -11.22 5.90
N LYS A 1040 33.48 -10.65 7.00
CA LYS A 1040 34.84 -10.90 7.50
C LYS A 1040 34.82 -11.20 8.99
N ASN A 1041 34.44 -12.41 9.34
CA ASN A 1041 34.20 -12.84 10.73
C ASN A 1041 35.41 -13.53 11.38
N GLY A 1042 36.56 -13.60 10.71
CA GLY A 1042 37.76 -14.29 11.19
C GLY A 1042 37.76 -15.81 10.97
N ASN A 1043 36.69 -16.37 10.42
CA ASN A 1043 36.65 -17.75 9.92
C ASN A 1043 36.87 -17.75 8.41
N ALA A 1044 38.03 -18.21 7.95
CA ALA A 1044 38.42 -18.18 6.53
C ALA A 1044 37.40 -18.85 5.59
N ALA A 1045 36.66 -19.86 6.07
CA ALA A 1045 35.68 -20.59 5.26
C ALA A 1045 34.42 -19.77 4.94
N ASP A 1046 34.14 -18.75 5.76
CA ASP A 1046 32.94 -17.92 5.69
C ASP A 1046 33.23 -16.52 5.15
N GLU A 1047 34.49 -16.21 4.82
CA GLU A 1047 34.85 -14.90 4.28
C GLU A 1047 34.27 -14.72 2.86
N THR A 1048 33.55 -13.62 2.65
CA THR A 1048 32.92 -13.29 1.36
C THR A 1048 33.28 -11.89 0.88
N THR A 1049 33.24 -11.68 -0.43
CA THR A 1049 33.29 -10.36 -1.10
C THR A 1049 32.14 -10.23 -2.09
N SER A 1050 31.71 -9.00 -2.37
CA SER A 1050 30.71 -8.72 -3.39
C SER A 1050 31.33 -8.28 -4.70
N ILE A 1051 30.71 -8.66 -5.81
CA ILE A 1051 31.06 -8.29 -7.18
C ILE A 1051 29.84 -7.60 -7.77
N VAL A 1052 29.99 -6.35 -8.18
CA VAL A 1052 28.89 -5.52 -8.71
C VAL A 1052 29.20 -5.21 -10.17
N THR A 1053 28.27 -5.49 -11.08
CA THR A 1053 28.41 -5.22 -12.51
C THR A 1053 27.55 -4.02 -12.90
N PHE A 1054 27.99 -3.27 -13.92
CA PHE A 1054 27.26 -2.12 -14.45
C PHE A 1054 27.20 -2.23 -15.97
N ASP A 1055 26.03 -1.97 -16.54
CA ASP A 1055 25.89 -1.79 -18.00
C ASP A 1055 26.03 -0.30 -18.32
N ILE A 1056 27.17 0.08 -18.89
CA ILE A 1056 27.51 1.49 -19.14
C ILE A 1056 27.07 1.84 -20.57
N PRO A 1057 26.09 2.74 -20.75
CA PRO A 1057 25.61 3.10 -22.08
C PRO A 1057 26.72 3.82 -22.87
N THR A 1058 26.73 3.63 -24.18
CA THR A 1058 27.73 4.27 -25.09
C THR A 1058 27.71 5.80 -25.02
N THR A 1059 26.62 6.40 -24.55
CA THR A 1059 26.50 7.85 -24.30
C THR A 1059 27.32 8.34 -23.11
N ALA A 1060 27.79 7.45 -22.23
CA ALA A 1060 28.63 7.77 -21.08
C ALA A 1060 30.14 7.66 -21.38
N ASP A 1061 30.52 7.33 -22.63
CA ASP A 1061 31.92 7.17 -23.01
C ASP A 1061 32.70 8.50 -22.84
N GLY A 1062 33.90 8.42 -22.26
CA GLY A 1062 34.73 9.59 -21.92
C GLY A 1062 34.28 10.43 -20.71
N HIS A 1063 33.20 10.06 -20.01
CA HIS A 1063 32.75 10.76 -18.79
C HIS A 1063 33.30 10.10 -17.51
N LYS A 1064 33.55 10.88 -16.45
CA LYS A 1064 33.95 10.37 -15.14
C LYS A 1064 32.70 10.01 -14.31
N CYS A 1065 32.62 8.77 -13.83
CA CYS A 1065 31.54 8.32 -12.96
C CYS A 1065 32.03 8.29 -11.49
N LYS A 1066 31.15 8.68 -10.55
CA LYS A 1066 31.38 8.50 -9.10
C LYS A 1066 30.59 7.26 -8.65
N LEU A 1067 31.28 6.30 -8.05
CA LEU A 1067 30.64 5.17 -7.38
C LEU A 1067 30.08 5.65 -6.03
N LEU A 1068 28.81 5.34 -5.77
CA LEU A 1068 28.13 5.61 -4.50
C LEU A 1068 27.85 4.27 -3.83
N PHE A 1069 28.19 4.16 -2.55
CA PHE A 1069 27.92 2.99 -1.72
C PHE A 1069 26.98 3.42 -0.60
N ASP A 1070 25.88 2.70 -0.44
CA ASP A 1070 24.94 2.86 0.66
C ASP A 1070 24.95 1.56 1.47
N LEU A 1071 25.27 1.65 2.77
CA LEU A 1071 25.60 0.50 3.61
C LEU A 1071 24.82 0.56 4.93
N TRP A 1072 24.16 -0.53 5.31
CA TRP A 1072 23.41 -0.63 6.56
C TRP A 1072 24.31 -1.02 7.74
N ALA A 1073 23.87 -0.71 8.96
CA ALA A 1073 24.65 -0.99 10.18
C ALA A 1073 24.97 -2.48 10.37
N ARG A 1074 24.14 -3.36 9.81
CA ARG A 1074 24.35 -4.82 9.81
C ARG A 1074 25.42 -5.28 8.81
N ASP A 1075 25.72 -4.50 7.78
CA ASP A 1075 26.61 -4.86 6.66
C ASP A 1075 28.11 -4.77 6.99
N VAL A 1076 28.47 -4.37 8.22
CA VAL A 1076 29.86 -4.19 8.67
C VAL A 1076 30.26 -5.33 9.60
N SER A 1077 31.20 -6.18 9.17
CA SER A 1077 31.78 -7.18 10.06
C SER A 1077 32.61 -6.53 11.19
N SER A 1078 32.64 -7.18 12.35
CA SER A 1078 33.37 -6.74 13.55
C SER A 1078 34.91 -6.71 13.41
N GLY A 1079 35.46 -7.01 12.23
CA GLY A 1079 36.89 -7.28 12.03
C GLY A 1079 37.73 -6.16 11.43
N SER A 1080 37.16 -5.28 10.61
CA SER A 1080 37.83 -4.07 10.11
C SER A 1080 36.80 -3.19 9.40
N LYS A 1081 36.56 -1.96 9.87
CA LYS A 1081 35.65 -0.97 9.25
C LYS A 1081 36.17 -0.44 7.88
N GLN A 1082 36.92 -1.26 7.14
CA GLN A 1082 37.57 -0.91 5.88
C GLN A 1082 37.41 -2.06 4.88
N ALA A 1083 37.13 -1.72 3.63
CA ALA A 1083 37.01 -2.65 2.50
C ALA A 1083 37.90 -2.20 1.32
N ASP A 1084 38.58 -3.14 0.68
CA ASP A 1084 39.37 -2.88 -0.54
C ASP A 1084 38.44 -2.95 -1.77
N VAL A 1085 38.58 -1.99 -2.68
CA VAL A 1085 37.80 -1.86 -3.92
C VAL A 1085 38.70 -2.16 -5.11
N PHE A 1086 38.15 -2.95 -6.04
CA PHE A 1086 38.81 -3.36 -7.28
C PHE A 1086 37.85 -3.11 -8.45
N THR A 1087 38.36 -2.77 -9.63
CA THR A 1087 37.56 -2.58 -10.84
C THR A 1087 38.20 -3.28 -12.03
N ALA A 1088 37.39 -3.78 -12.96
CA ALA A 1088 37.88 -4.35 -14.23
C ALA A 1088 37.03 -3.85 -15.40
N THR A 1089 37.67 -3.52 -16.53
CA THR A 1089 36.98 -3.09 -17.77
C THR A 1089 37.34 -4.00 -18.93
N LYS A 1090 36.33 -4.49 -19.66
CA LYS A 1090 36.43 -5.31 -20.89
C LYS A 1090 37.31 -6.57 -20.77
N PRO A 1091 36.75 -7.74 -20.44
CA PRO A 1091 37.41 -8.99 -20.76
C PRO A 1091 37.39 -9.15 -22.29
N THR A 1092 38.54 -9.01 -22.95
CA THR A 1092 38.70 -9.50 -24.32
C THR A 1092 38.58 -11.02 -24.30
N GLY A 1093 37.39 -11.55 -24.52
CA GLY A 1093 37.17 -13.00 -24.50
C GLY A 1093 35.76 -13.53 -24.81
N ALA A 1094 34.70 -12.73 -24.75
CA ALA A 1094 33.36 -13.21 -25.10
C ALA A 1094 32.61 -12.21 -26.01
N SER A 1095 32.46 -12.60 -27.27
CA SER A 1095 31.45 -12.06 -28.17
C SER A 1095 30.07 -12.35 -27.59
N ALA A 1096 29.15 -11.38 -27.67
CA ALA A 1096 27.76 -11.46 -27.20
C ALA A 1096 26.88 -12.44 -28.03
N SER A 1097 27.40 -13.62 -28.37
CA SER A 1097 26.73 -14.63 -29.20
C SER A 1097 26.59 -16.00 -28.54
N ASP A 1098 27.03 -16.21 -27.30
CA ASP A 1098 27.02 -17.53 -26.64
C ASP A 1098 26.10 -17.62 -25.41
N SER A 1099 24.98 -16.90 -25.43
CA SER A 1099 23.92 -17.02 -24.42
C SER A 1099 22.93 -18.13 -24.77
N ASN A 1100 23.39 -19.36 -25.06
CA ASN A 1100 22.48 -20.49 -25.27
C ASN A 1100 23.15 -21.87 -25.38
N THR A 1101 23.90 -22.34 -24.37
CA THR A 1101 24.15 -23.78 -24.21
C THR A 1101 24.40 -24.16 -22.74
N GLY A 1102 23.55 -25.02 -22.17
CA GLY A 1102 23.97 -25.86 -21.04
C GLY A 1102 25.10 -26.76 -21.52
N SER A 1103 26.27 -26.65 -20.89
CA SER A 1103 27.50 -27.46 -21.12
C SER A 1103 28.55 -26.98 -22.14
N ALA A 1104 28.71 -25.68 -22.39
CA ALA A 1104 30.09 -25.16 -22.34
C ALA A 1104 30.47 -25.12 -20.85
N SER A 1105 31.64 -25.65 -20.48
CA SER A 1105 31.98 -25.78 -19.07
C SER A 1105 31.89 -24.40 -18.40
N LEU A 1106 30.99 -24.26 -17.43
CA LEU A 1106 30.99 -23.11 -16.53
C LEU A 1106 32.38 -22.91 -15.91
N GLN A 1107 33.22 -23.95 -15.88
CA GLN A 1107 34.63 -23.91 -15.48
C GLN A 1107 35.57 -23.07 -16.37
N SER A 1108 35.29 -22.83 -17.66
CA SER A 1108 36.20 -22.02 -18.50
C SER A 1108 35.93 -20.52 -18.34
N VAL A 1109 34.66 -20.11 -18.41
CA VAL A 1109 34.24 -18.72 -18.13
C VAL A 1109 34.45 -18.38 -16.65
N SER A 1110 34.20 -19.32 -15.73
CA SER A 1110 34.43 -19.10 -14.29
C SER A 1110 35.91 -19.02 -13.92
N LYS A 1111 36.80 -19.70 -14.66
CA LYS A 1111 38.24 -19.60 -14.41
C LYS A 1111 38.80 -18.31 -14.98
N GLU A 1112 38.32 -17.83 -16.13
CA GLU A 1112 38.73 -16.53 -16.67
C GLU A 1112 38.21 -15.37 -15.82
N VAL A 1113 36.96 -15.41 -15.33
CA VAL A 1113 36.44 -14.41 -14.39
C VAL A 1113 37.16 -14.51 -13.03
N ALA A 1114 37.42 -15.71 -12.50
CA ALA A 1114 38.19 -15.88 -11.27
C ALA A 1114 39.67 -15.49 -11.43
N ASP A 1115 40.31 -15.79 -12.56
CA ASP A 1115 41.68 -15.39 -12.89
C ASP A 1115 41.76 -13.87 -13.10
N ILE A 1116 40.72 -13.23 -13.65
CA ILE A 1116 40.57 -11.76 -13.71
C ILE A 1116 40.35 -11.16 -12.33
N ILE A 1117 39.56 -11.79 -11.45
CA ILE A 1117 39.37 -11.34 -10.06
C ILE A 1117 40.69 -11.47 -9.28
N VAL A 1118 41.42 -12.56 -9.47
CA VAL A 1118 42.75 -12.79 -8.89
C VAL A 1118 43.79 -11.84 -9.47
N GLN A 1119 43.76 -11.54 -10.78
CA GLN A 1119 44.61 -10.51 -11.42
C GLN A 1119 44.19 -9.08 -11.04
N SER A 1120 42.91 -8.80 -10.80
CA SER A 1120 42.42 -7.47 -10.40
C SER A 1120 42.78 -7.14 -8.95
N ARG A 1121 43.12 -8.14 -8.11
CA ARG A 1121 43.77 -7.87 -6.81
C ARG A 1121 45.08 -7.11 -6.96
N ASP A 1122 45.72 -7.17 -8.13
CA ASP A 1122 46.94 -6.41 -8.44
C ASP A 1122 46.64 -4.98 -8.97
N GLU A 1123 45.39 -4.68 -9.34
CA GLU A 1123 44.89 -3.33 -9.69
C GLU A 1123 43.94 -2.81 -8.59
N HIS A 1124 44.48 -2.69 -7.38
CA HIS A 1124 43.83 -2.01 -6.26
C HIS A 1124 43.48 -0.56 -6.66
N VAL A 1125 42.19 -0.20 -6.73
CA VAL A 1125 41.78 1.19 -7.04
C VAL A 1125 41.61 2.03 -5.78
N GLY A 1126 41.51 1.38 -4.62
CA GLY A 1126 41.57 2.03 -3.33
C GLY A 1126 40.82 1.29 -2.24
N ARG A 1127 40.79 1.89 -1.05
CA ARG A 1127 40.16 1.38 0.15
C ARG A 1127 39.10 2.36 0.61
N ILE A 1128 37.95 1.84 1.00
CA ILE A 1128 36.88 2.63 1.62
C ILE A 1128 36.80 2.35 3.13
N SER A 1129 36.39 3.35 3.90
CA SER A 1129 36.01 3.27 5.29
C SER A 1129 34.51 3.19 5.34
N VAL A 1130 34.00 2.25 6.12
CA VAL A 1130 32.57 2.11 6.33
C VAL A 1130 32.23 2.63 7.72
N SER A 1131 31.68 3.84 7.75
CA SER A 1131 31.14 4.49 8.94
C SER A 1131 29.65 4.13 9.00
N ALA A 1132 29.28 3.12 9.78
CA ALA A 1132 27.86 2.75 9.90
C ALA A 1132 27.09 3.77 10.76
N PRO A 1133 25.85 4.14 10.38
CA PRO A 1133 25.21 4.04 9.05
C PRO A 1133 25.59 5.23 8.14
N GLY A 1134 25.67 5.02 6.82
CA GLY A 1134 25.89 6.11 5.84
C GLY A 1134 26.73 5.73 4.62
N THR A 1135 27.10 6.74 3.83
CA THR A 1135 27.93 6.59 2.64
C THR A 1135 29.36 6.17 2.98
N ALA A 1136 29.95 5.27 2.20
CA ALA A 1136 31.35 4.88 2.40
C ALA A 1136 32.34 5.97 1.91
N ASP A 1137 33.33 6.30 2.74
CA ASP A 1137 34.38 7.28 2.43
C ASP A 1137 35.64 6.61 1.89
N TRP A 1138 36.28 7.17 0.85
CA TRP A 1138 37.58 6.65 0.40
C TRP A 1138 38.68 6.95 1.43
N VAL A 1139 39.28 5.90 1.99
CA VAL A 1139 40.46 5.96 2.88
C VAL A 1139 41.74 6.16 2.07
N LEU A 1140 41.82 5.51 0.92
CA LEU A 1140 42.97 5.57 0.02
C LEU A 1140 42.48 5.35 -1.40
N ALA A 1141 42.76 6.26 -2.33
CA ALA A 1141 42.54 6.02 -3.76
C ALA A 1141 43.90 5.74 -4.41
N TYR A 1142 44.05 4.60 -5.07
CA TYR A 1142 45.32 4.17 -5.67
C TYR A 1142 45.35 4.45 -7.18
N GLN A 1143 44.84 5.61 -7.61
CA GLN A 1143 45.21 6.26 -8.89
C GLN A 1143 45.20 7.79 -8.72
N ASP A 1144 46.32 8.27 -8.17
CA ASP A 1144 46.99 9.56 -8.35
C ASP A 1144 46.18 10.88 -8.41
N ILE A 1145 46.14 11.60 -7.27
CA ILE A 1145 46.16 13.06 -7.23
C ILE A 1145 47.51 13.48 -6.61
N ARG A 1146 48.29 14.23 -7.42
CA ARG A 1146 49.49 15.03 -7.10
C ARG A 1146 50.86 14.35 -7.23
N SER A 1147 51.45 14.48 -8.42
CA SER A 1147 52.87 14.77 -8.61
C SER A 1147 53.12 15.44 -9.98
N LEU A 1148 53.12 16.79 -10.04
CA LEU A 1148 54.11 17.64 -10.74
C LEU A 1148 53.63 19.11 -10.84
N ILE A 1149 54.10 19.95 -9.91
CA ILE A 1149 54.39 21.37 -10.19
C ILE A 1149 55.90 21.55 -9.93
N VAL A 1150 56.59 22.08 -10.95
CA VAL A 1150 58.03 22.41 -11.07
C VAL A 1150 58.98 21.28 -11.44
N LEU A 1151 59.24 21.16 -12.75
CA LEU A 1151 60.60 21.07 -13.30
C LEU A 1151 60.63 21.67 -14.73
N LEU A 1152 60.89 22.99 -14.76
CA LEU A 1152 61.66 23.76 -15.74
C LEU A 1152 61.57 23.43 -17.25
N GLY A 1153 61.11 24.41 -18.06
CA GLY A 1153 61.65 24.58 -19.42
C GLY A 1153 60.75 25.26 -20.45
N ARG A 1154 60.91 26.58 -20.59
CA ARG A 1154 60.47 27.46 -21.70
C ARG A 1154 60.47 26.82 -23.11
N SER A 1155 59.45 27.21 -23.91
CA SER A 1155 59.47 27.58 -25.36
C SER A 1155 59.96 26.51 -26.37
N TRP A 1156 59.34 26.23 -27.51
CA TRP A 1156 58.98 27.12 -28.62
C TRP A 1156 57.91 26.48 -29.51
N ASP A 1157 57.11 27.36 -30.10
CA ASP A 1157 56.32 27.19 -31.32
C ASP A 1157 57.19 26.72 -32.51
N LEU A 1158 56.63 25.92 -33.42
CA LEU A 1158 56.95 25.88 -34.86
C LEU A 1158 56.02 24.91 -35.59
N SER A 1159 54.90 25.46 -36.02
CA SER A 1159 54.28 25.32 -37.34
C SER A 1159 54.86 24.32 -38.37
N LEU A 1160 53.89 23.71 -39.09
CA LEU A 1160 53.88 23.43 -40.54
C LEU A 1160 54.56 22.15 -41.08
N TRP A 1161 53.66 21.28 -41.54
CA TRP A 1161 53.66 20.61 -42.87
C TRP A 1161 54.64 19.46 -43.16
N GLY A 1162 54.06 18.45 -43.80
CA GLY A 1162 54.74 17.64 -44.82
C GLY A 1162 55.00 16.20 -44.40
N LEU A 1163 54.05 15.31 -44.67
CA LEU A 1163 54.19 14.33 -45.75
C LEU A 1163 55.31 13.29 -45.55
N MET A 1164 54.89 12.07 -45.20
CA MET A 1164 55.22 10.90 -46.01
C MET A 1164 53.91 10.21 -46.37
N MET A 1165 53.51 10.31 -47.65
CA MET A 1165 52.57 9.35 -48.21
C MET A 1165 53.30 8.01 -48.38
N ARG A 1166 52.74 6.95 -47.80
CA ARG A 1166 52.63 5.62 -48.41
C ARG A 1166 51.30 5.01 -48.01
#